data_AF-A0A3F3PT36-F1
#
_entry.id   AF-A0A3F3PT36-F1
#
_cell.length_a   1.000
_cell.length_b   1.000
_cell.length_c   1.000
_cell.angle_alpha   90.00
_cell.angle_beta   90.00
_cell.angle_gamma   90.00
#
_symmetry.space_group_name_H-M   'P 1'
#
loop_
_entity.id
_entity.type
_entity.pdbx_description
1 polymer ?
#
loop_
_entity_poly.entity_id
_entity_poly.type
_entity_poly.pdbx_seq_one_letter_code
_entity_poly.pdbx_strand_id
1 'polypeptide(L)'
;MRPDRPRDPVTGPDEGPESPYPIRMSGPVIKGFGRGSKELGIPTANIPADELSQHPELSVGVYYGVVALDPARFSTGETVLPAVLSIGYNPFYKNESKSIEIHIMPPLSAPSPTATTSTDGQVTFHKLPDFYGTPLNLLILGYIRPEYDYISSEALIEDIRVDCEVARRSLQRPAYRCYLDARAVEDPACGGDVREAIRWLTKIIRMDRLRQHLRRRRSSSAGTTPSNSHGTPLQSPPSANDRHSRRREAEASPPRRLYLTSDTPDFDAGILSRYRAEGFDVEYIPFRGCQNADGCGDVDKDRKELENLLHEREDDLEPGERYAVVAFNKPAHLLLESHHQPLTATNPFPRLCALVAYYPDGPITTTTNTNNNLISTSPDTARGTGSTSSTTTPTTYPPSIPLLCIQIHLAGPSTTTSSIADNLLNNTNNHPRKRHRCHVFTYPESSPRFAEPSSSNYDKLSARLAWSRALETLKRGFGWPATKWRVPDVESVWEEYWRCLSASGEGGGSGGGSSERDEEDERSHRAAELVGLMVGSGMGVQLESVHSSSGSSSSPIYTRGAGTETETCTIEESPVVVCVPTCAGGTTPSTITKFYTNSHFLSPSPSNQAIRLLSRTTGPDRIVDELLLTFTHDRAIPWLLPNLPPTGKEVKVALVLVASFTAGKVARVHAYWDQASVLVQVGVLNRDHLPVVGAEGVDMVVS
;
A
#
# COMPACT_ATOMS: atom_id res chain seq x y z
N MET A 1 32.74 -13.98 31.95
CA MET A 1 33.96 -13.42 31.32
C MET A 1 34.64 -14.48 30.46
N ARG A 2 35.25 -14.06 29.34
CA ARG A 2 35.98 -14.90 28.38
C ARG A 2 37.27 -15.50 29.00
N PRO A 3 37.59 -16.79 28.80
CA PRO A 3 38.82 -17.39 29.30
C PRO A 3 40.03 -17.19 28.36
N ASP A 4 41.22 -16.93 28.91
CA ASP A 4 42.48 -16.70 28.16
C ASP A 4 43.17 -17.97 27.63
N ARG A 5 42.48 -19.13 27.60
CA ARG A 5 43.04 -20.40 27.16
C ARG A 5 42.56 -20.75 25.75
N PRO A 6 43.40 -21.41 24.91
CA PRO A 6 42.93 -21.99 23.64
C PRO A 6 41.73 -22.91 23.88
N ARG A 7 40.72 -22.80 23.02
CA ARG A 7 39.52 -23.65 23.08
C ARG A 7 39.75 -24.96 22.35
N ASP A 8 39.15 -26.04 22.86
CA ASP A 8 39.24 -27.36 22.24
C ASP A 8 38.68 -27.34 20.81
N PRO A 9 39.30 -28.04 19.85
CA PRO A 9 38.92 -27.97 18.44
C PRO A 9 37.64 -28.73 18.10
N VAL A 10 37.12 -29.55 19.03
CA VAL A 10 35.89 -30.36 18.93
C VAL A 10 35.20 -30.41 20.29
N THR A 11 33.90 -30.74 20.32
CA THR A 11 33.12 -30.83 21.56
C THR A 11 32.03 -31.91 21.50
N GLY A 12 31.67 -32.49 22.64
CA GLY A 12 30.83 -33.69 22.75
C GLY A 12 31.62 -35.01 22.54
N PRO A 13 31.06 -36.16 22.93
CA PRO A 13 31.71 -37.48 22.84
C PRO A 13 31.93 -37.93 21.38
N ASP A 14 32.85 -38.87 21.15
CA ASP A 14 33.16 -39.34 19.79
C ASP A 14 32.17 -40.38 19.23
N GLU A 15 31.43 -41.06 20.12
CA GLU A 15 30.44 -42.11 19.77
C GLU A 15 29.09 -41.54 19.26
N GLY A 16 28.88 -40.23 19.31
CA GLY A 16 27.67 -39.55 18.84
C GLY A 16 26.91 -38.80 19.94
N PRO A 17 25.82 -38.08 19.61
CA PRO A 17 25.09 -37.27 20.58
C PRO A 17 24.55 -38.12 21.76
N GLU A 18 25.02 -37.80 22.97
CA GLU A 18 24.52 -38.35 24.24
C GLU A 18 23.32 -37.56 24.76
N SER A 19 22.48 -38.21 25.58
CA SER A 19 21.32 -37.60 26.24
C SER A 19 21.71 -36.29 26.95
N PRO A 20 21.00 -35.16 26.71
CA PRO A 20 19.65 -35.06 26.12
C PRO A 20 19.60 -34.96 24.58
N TYR A 21 20.73 -34.93 23.88
CA TYR A 21 20.78 -34.79 22.42
C TYR A 21 20.44 -36.13 21.72
N PRO A 22 19.86 -36.13 20.50
CA PRO A 22 19.49 -34.97 19.68
C PRO A 22 18.14 -34.33 20.06
N ILE A 23 18.14 -33.02 20.31
CA ILE A 23 16.91 -32.26 20.63
C ILE A 23 16.28 -31.71 19.35
N ARG A 24 14.95 -31.83 19.23
CA ARG A 24 14.16 -31.43 18.06
C ARG A 24 13.49 -30.09 18.34
N MET A 25 13.74 -29.07 17.51
CA MET A 25 13.10 -27.75 17.64
C MET A 25 12.57 -27.25 16.28
N SER A 26 11.35 -26.74 16.26
CA SER A 26 10.64 -26.30 15.06
C SER A 26 10.05 -24.90 15.26
N GLY A 27 10.24 -24.02 14.28
CA GLY A 27 9.58 -22.71 14.31
C GLY A 27 9.66 -21.95 12.98
N PRO A 28 8.76 -21.00 12.73
CA PRO A 28 8.95 -20.03 11.66
C PRO A 28 10.19 -19.17 11.97
N VAL A 29 10.97 -18.82 10.95
CA VAL A 29 12.09 -17.89 11.15
C VAL A 29 11.56 -16.48 11.41
N ILE A 30 11.74 -15.98 12.64
CA ILE A 30 11.32 -14.65 13.07
C ILE A 30 12.46 -13.64 12.99
N LYS A 31 12.10 -12.35 12.96
CA LYS A 31 13.05 -11.24 13.06
C LYS A 31 13.54 -11.15 14.51
N GLY A 32 14.85 -10.99 14.70
CA GLY A 32 15.45 -10.69 16.01
C GLY A 32 15.55 -9.18 16.26
N PHE A 33 16.03 -8.77 17.44
CA PHE A 33 16.02 -7.38 17.92
C PHE A 33 17.03 -6.42 17.24
N GLY A 34 17.45 -6.72 16.01
CA GLY A 34 18.08 -5.77 15.08
C GLY A 34 19.43 -5.15 15.49
N ARG A 35 20.08 -5.62 16.56
CA ARG A 35 21.14 -4.87 17.27
C ARG A 35 22.59 -5.32 17.04
N GLY A 36 22.86 -6.28 16.14
CA GLY A 36 24.26 -6.66 15.88
C GLY A 36 24.52 -7.66 14.76
N SER A 37 23.71 -8.71 14.59
CA SER A 37 24.05 -9.82 13.68
C SER A 37 24.29 -9.39 12.22
N LYS A 38 23.45 -8.52 11.65
CA LYS A 38 23.65 -7.97 10.29
C LYS A 38 24.80 -6.95 10.19
N GLU A 39 25.08 -6.18 11.25
CA GLU A 39 26.16 -5.17 11.26
C GLU A 39 27.55 -5.81 11.47
N LEU A 40 27.63 -6.84 12.32
CA LEU A 40 28.83 -7.69 12.51
C LEU A 40 29.08 -8.63 11.31
N GLY A 41 28.14 -8.71 10.36
CA GLY A 41 28.24 -9.53 9.16
C GLY A 41 27.92 -11.02 9.36
N ILE A 42 27.36 -11.39 10.52
CA ILE A 42 27.06 -12.76 10.98
C ILE A 42 25.54 -12.99 10.95
N PRO A 43 24.93 -13.44 9.83
CA PRO A 43 23.47 -13.57 9.77
C PRO A 43 22.97 -14.68 10.71
N THR A 44 22.06 -14.34 11.64
CA THR A 44 21.36 -15.28 12.51
C THR A 44 19.86 -15.33 12.18
N ALA A 45 19.33 -16.54 12.05
CA ALA A 45 17.91 -16.84 11.91
C ALA A 45 17.34 -17.17 13.28
N ASN A 46 16.28 -16.47 13.71
CA ASN A 46 15.70 -16.67 15.03
C ASN A 46 14.46 -17.56 14.94
N ILE A 47 14.18 -18.37 15.95
CA ILE A 47 12.92 -19.13 16.05
C ILE A 47 12.23 -18.87 17.41
N PRO A 48 10.89 -18.97 17.49
CA PRO A 48 10.15 -18.82 18.74
C PRO A 48 10.65 -19.77 19.84
N ALA A 49 10.52 -19.31 21.08
CA ALA A 49 11.02 -20.01 22.26
C ALA A 49 9.99 -20.91 22.95
N ASP A 50 8.81 -21.08 22.37
CA ASP A 50 7.68 -21.79 22.98
C ASP A 50 8.06 -23.25 23.30
N GLU A 51 8.84 -23.89 22.43
CA GLU A 51 9.38 -25.25 22.60
C GLU A 51 10.56 -25.31 23.61
N LEU A 52 11.27 -24.21 23.90
CA LEU A 52 12.35 -24.21 24.92
C LEU A 52 11.82 -24.46 26.33
N SER A 53 10.55 -24.13 26.59
CA SER A 53 9.88 -24.42 27.88
C SER A 53 9.79 -25.92 28.17
N GLN A 54 9.83 -26.76 27.13
CA GLN A 54 9.76 -28.22 27.21
C GLN A 54 11.13 -28.88 27.44
N HIS A 55 12.22 -28.08 27.35
CA HIS A 55 13.61 -28.51 27.46
C HIS A 55 14.37 -27.71 28.54
N PRO A 56 13.99 -27.85 29.84
CA PRO A 56 14.64 -27.14 30.94
C PRO A 56 16.15 -27.46 31.08
N GLU A 57 16.59 -28.59 30.56
CA GLU A 57 17.99 -29.03 30.52
C GLU A 57 18.89 -28.19 29.60
N LEU A 58 18.33 -27.42 28.66
CA LEU A 58 19.09 -26.49 27.82
C LEU A 58 19.49 -25.25 28.62
N SER A 59 20.75 -25.20 29.05
CA SER A 59 21.37 -24.02 29.66
C SER A 59 21.55 -22.88 28.64
N VAL A 60 21.78 -21.67 29.16
CA VAL A 60 22.16 -20.52 28.33
C VAL A 60 23.60 -20.69 27.83
N GLY A 61 23.81 -20.51 26.52
CA GLY A 61 25.10 -20.76 25.86
C GLY A 61 24.98 -21.06 24.36
N VAL A 62 26.11 -21.46 23.78
CA VAL A 62 26.29 -21.75 22.35
C VAL A 62 26.32 -23.25 22.10
N TYR A 63 25.60 -23.70 21.07
CA TYR A 63 25.41 -25.10 20.68
C TYR A 63 25.68 -25.30 19.19
N TYR A 64 25.81 -26.57 18.78
CA TYR A 64 25.90 -26.96 17.37
C TYR A 64 24.81 -27.96 16.99
N GLY A 65 24.46 -27.98 15.70
CA GLY A 65 23.36 -28.78 15.19
C GLY A 65 23.28 -28.83 13.67
N VAL A 66 22.14 -29.30 13.19
CA VAL A 66 21.81 -29.35 11.76
C VAL A 66 20.40 -28.83 11.50
N VAL A 67 20.21 -28.18 10.36
CA VAL A 67 18.92 -27.62 9.91
C VAL A 67 18.55 -28.16 8.54
N ALA A 68 17.25 -28.28 8.25
CA ALA A 68 16.78 -28.58 6.90
C ALA A 68 16.16 -27.35 6.23
N LEU A 69 16.57 -27.11 4.97
CA LEU A 69 16.04 -26.06 4.11
C LEU A 69 15.53 -26.68 2.80
N ASP A 70 14.46 -26.11 2.22
CA ASP A 70 13.94 -26.60 0.94
C ASP A 70 14.90 -26.25 -0.22
N PRO A 71 15.53 -27.24 -0.89
CA PRO A 71 16.46 -26.97 -1.98
C PRO A 71 15.78 -26.41 -3.24
N ALA A 72 14.45 -26.32 -3.28
CA ALA A 72 13.74 -25.57 -4.32
C ALA A 72 13.77 -24.04 -4.10
N ARG A 73 14.00 -23.58 -2.86
CA ARG A 73 14.12 -22.16 -2.49
C ARG A 73 15.58 -21.70 -2.36
N PHE A 74 16.46 -22.59 -1.93
CA PHE A 74 17.88 -22.29 -1.71
C PHE A 74 18.72 -23.19 -2.61
N SER A 75 19.49 -22.60 -3.52
CA SER A 75 20.27 -23.28 -4.56
C SER A 75 21.51 -24.04 -4.04
N THR A 76 21.43 -24.63 -2.85
CA THR A 76 22.54 -25.14 -2.04
C THR A 76 23.01 -26.54 -2.42
N GLY A 77 22.28 -27.27 -3.26
CA GLY A 77 22.57 -28.65 -3.66
C GLY A 77 22.32 -29.70 -2.56
N GLU A 78 22.64 -29.37 -1.31
CA GLU A 78 22.35 -30.15 -0.11
C GLU A 78 21.07 -29.63 0.59
N THR A 79 20.29 -30.55 1.19
CA THR A 79 18.99 -30.28 1.83
C THR A 79 19.09 -30.09 3.36
N VAL A 80 20.15 -30.62 3.96
CA VAL A 80 20.45 -30.50 5.40
C VAL A 80 21.80 -29.81 5.52
N LEU A 81 21.89 -28.78 6.35
CA LEU A 81 23.08 -27.94 6.51
C LEU A 81 23.53 -27.90 7.98
N PRO A 82 24.84 -27.77 8.24
CA PRO A 82 25.36 -27.55 9.58
C PRO A 82 24.94 -26.18 10.13
N ALA A 83 24.82 -26.05 11.45
CA ALA A 83 24.50 -24.80 12.11
C ALA A 83 25.19 -24.64 13.48
N VAL A 84 25.48 -23.39 13.84
CA VAL A 84 25.76 -22.94 15.22
C VAL A 84 24.53 -22.19 15.71
N LEU A 85 24.21 -22.29 16.99
CA LEU A 85 23.14 -21.50 17.59
C LEU A 85 23.51 -20.97 18.99
N SER A 86 22.92 -19.84 19.37
CA SER A 86 22.98 -19.28 20.72
C SER A 86 21.61 -19.38 21.38
N ILE A 87 21.56 -19.83 22.64
CA ILE A 87 20.36 -19.82 23.48
C ILE A 87 20.63 -18.84 24.63
N GLY A 88 19.89 -17.74 24.66
CA GLY A 88 20.08 -16.63 25.61
C GLY A 88 18.78 -16.07 26.16
N TYR A 89 18.85 -15.02 26.98
CA TYR A 89 17.67 -14.27 27.47
C TYR A 89 17.48 -12.95 26.72
N ASN A 90 16.23 -12.55 26.49
CA ASN A 90 15.90 -11.26 25.87
C ASN A 90 16.05 -10.10 26.88
N PRO A 91 16.94 -9.10 26.67
CA PRO A 91 17.14 -8.02 27.65
C PRO A 91 16.04 -6.95 27.69
N PHE A 92 15.17 -6.88 26.69
CA PHE A 92 14.22 -5.76 26.52
C PHE A 92 12.85 -5.96 27.19
N TYR A 93 12.41 -7.20 27.32
CA TYR A 93 11.20 -7.54 28.05
C TYR A 93 11.61 -8.07 29.43
N LYS A 94 10.99 -7.60 30.50
CA LYS A 94 11.15 -8.16 31.85
C LYS A 94 10.39 -9.50 32.02
N ASN A 95 10.42 -10.35 30.98
CA ASN A 95 9.77 -11.65 30.92
C ASN A 95 10.83 -12.75 30.80
N GLU A 96 10.52 -13.92 31.35
CA GLU A 96 11.48 -14.99 31.65
C GLU A 96 11.82 -15.91 30.45
N SER A 97 11.41 -15.55 29.22
CA SER A 97 11.59 -16.38 28.03
C SER A 97 12.99 -16.26 27.41
N LYS A 98 13.58 -17.43 27.15
CA LYS A 98 14.82 -17.57 26.36
C LYS A 98 14.56 -17.24 24.88
N SER A 99 15.60 -17.19 24.04
CA SER A 99 15.51 -17.09 22.58
C SER A 99 16.59 -17.94 21.89
N ILE A 100 16.35 -18.40 20.66
CA ILE A 100 17.32 -19.15 19.85
C ILE A 100 17.72 -18.34 18.63
N GLU A 101 19.01 -18.05 18.49
CA GLU A 101 19.61 -17.45 17.29
C GLU A 101 20.47 -18.47 16.53
N ILE A 102 20.23 -18.71 15.24
CA ILE A 102 20.86 -19.80 14.47
C ILE A 102 21.67 -19.25 13.29
N HIS A 103 22.98 -19.47 13.28
CA HIS A 103 23.84 -19.23 12.12
C HIS A 103 23.96 -20.49 11.25
N ILE A 104 23.43 -20.45 10.03
CA ILE A 104 23.47 -21.58 9.09
C ILE A 104 24.78 -21.56 8.31
N MET A 105 25.58 -22.60 8.48
CA MET A 105 26.88 -22.79 7.86
C MET A 105 26.77 -23.42 6.46
N PRO A 106 27.80 -23.30 5.61
CA PRO A 106 27.79 -23.98 4.32
C PRO A 106 28.06 -25.48 4.51
N PRO A 107 27.77 -26.31 3.49
CA PRO A 107 28.12 -27.73 3.48
C PRO A 107 29.50 -28.08 4.03
N LEU A 108 29.63 -29.25 4.67
CA LEU A 108 30.93 -29.76 5.11
C LEU A 108 31.87 -30.11 3.93
N SER A 109 31.32 -30.19 2.72
CA SER A 109 32.01 -30.35 1.44
C SER A 109 32.63 -29.04 0.90
N ALA A 110 32.04 -27.88 1.21
CA ALA A 110 32.53 -26.56 0.82
C ALA A 110 33.63 -26.05 1.77
N PRO A 111 34.59 -25.19 1.34
CA PRO A 111 35.60 -24.62 2.23
C PRO A 111 34.96 -23.78 3.36
N SER A 112 35.60 -23.75 4.53
CA SER A 112 35.12 -22.99 5.70
C SER A 112 35.34 -21.48 5.46
N PRO A 113 34.28 -20.64 5.39
CA PRO A 113 34.42 -19.21 5.10
C PRO A 113 35.09 -18.44 6.24
N THR A 114 35.17 -19.05 7.42
CA THR A 114 35.80 -18.55 8.65
C THR A 114 37.24 -19.03 8.85
N ALA A 115 37.81 -19.83 7.92
CA ALA A 115 39.15 -20.40 8.03
C ALA A 115 40.29 -19.54 7.43
N THR A 116 39.99 -18.60 6.54
CA THR A 116 40.99 -17.69 5.96
C THR A 116 40.66 -16.24 6.35
N THR A 117 41.58 -15.59 7.04
CA THR A 117 41.67 -14.12 6.97
C THR A 117 41.92 -13.74 5.51
N SER A 118 41.04 -12.92 4.95
CA SER A 118 41.30 -12.27 3.67
C SER A 118 42.56 -11.40 3.75
N THR A 119 43.08 -10.94 2.62
CA THR A 119 44.25 -10.04 2.58
C THR A 119 44.08 -8.74 3.36
N ASP A 120 42.84 -8.36 3.71
CA ASP A 120 42.49 -7.20 4.54
C ASP A 120 42.18 -7.57 6.01
N GLY A 121 42.40 -8.82 6.43
CA GLY A 121 42.24 -9.28 7.82
C GLY A 121 40.80 -9.48 8.29
N GLN A 122 39.80 -9.26 7.44
CA GLN A 122 38.38 -9.35 7.82
C GLN A 122 37.84 -10.78 7.72
N VAL A 123 37.15 -11.24 8.77
CA VAL A 123 36.48 -12.55 8.84
C VAL A 123 35.15 -12.52 8.09
N THR A 124 34.87 -13.53 7.27
CA THR A 124 33.61 -13.66 6.53
C THR A 124 32.76 -14.83 7.00
N PHE A 125 31.46 -14.60 7.15
CA PHE A 125 30.49 -15.64 7.52
C PHE A 125 29.58 -15.98 6.34
N HIS A 126 28.98 -17.17 6.37
CA HIS A 126 28.11 -17.65 5.30
C HIS A 126 26.79 -16.86 5.26
N LYS A 127 26.32 -16.51 4.07
CA LYS A 127 25.14 -15.65 3.88
C LYS A 127 24.16 -16.34 2.93
N LEU A 128 22.96 -16.61 3.45
CA LEU A 128 21.79 -16.98 2.66
C LEU A 128 20.93 -15.72 2.42
N PRO A 129 20.10 -15.66 1.36
CA PRO A 129 19.06 -14.65 1.23
C PRO A 129 18.11 -14.71 2.44
N ASP A 130 17.56 -13.56 2.88
CA ASP A 130 16.61 -13.53 4.01
C ASP A 130 15.38 -14.43 3.74
N PHE A 131 14.96 -15.22 4.75
CA PHE A 131 13.91 -16.24 4.61
C PHE A 131 12.91 -16.26 5.78
N TYR A 132 12.63 -15.09 6.36
CA TYR A 132 11.64 -14.92 7.44
C TYR A 132 10.28 -15.54 7.10
N GLY A 133 9.57 -16.03 8.11
CA GLY A 133 8.30 -16.76 7.98
C GLY A 133 8.43 -18.20 7.45
N THR A 134 9.58 -18.58 6.88
CA THR A 134 9.82 -19.98 6.46
C THR A 134 9.90 -20.88 7.70
N PRO A 135 9.18 -22.01 7.74
CA PRO A 135 9.33 -22.98 8.82
C PRO A 135 10.71 -23.65 8.75
N LEU A 136 11.44 -23.62 9.87
CA LEU A 136 12.76 -24.19 10.04
C LEU A 136 12.70 -25.30 11.08
N ASN A 137 13.18 -26.49 10.70
CA ASN A 137 13.44 -27.58 11.63
C ASN A 137 14.94 -27.58 11.98
N LEU A 138 15.22 -27.68 13.28
CA LEU A 138 16.55 -27.74 13.89
C LEU A 138 16.69 -29.05 14.69
N LEU A 139 17.84 -29.71 14.54
CA LEU A 139 18.33 -30.71 15.50
C LEU A 139 19.54 -30.14 16.23
N ILE A 140 19.47 -30.00 17.55
CA ILE A 140 20.61 -29.65 18.40
C ILE A 140 21.35 -30.95 18.76
N LEU A 141 22.65 -31.01 18.47
CA LEU A 141 23.46 -32.23 18.59
C LEU A 141 24.54 -32.15 19.68
N GLY A 142 24.80 -30.96 20.23
CA GLY A 142 25.68 -30.81 21.39
C GLY A 142 25.97 -29.35 21.76
N TYR A 143 26.60 -29.17 22.91
CA TYR A 143 26.96 -27.88 23.49
C TYR A 143 28.42 -27.51 23.17
N ILE A 144 28.68 -26.22 22.91
CA ILE A 144 30.03 -25.69 22.68
C ILE A 144 30.57 -25.02 23.94
N ARG A 145 29.86 -24.02 24.49
CA ARG A 145 30.35 -23.18 25.58
C ARG A 145 29.21 -22.33 26.20
N PRO A 146 29.37 -21.81 27.43
CA PRO A 146 28.45 -20.81 27.97
C PRO A 146 28.59 -19.47 27.23
N GLU A 147 27.61 -18.59 27.46
CA GLU A 147 27.73 -17.18 27.08
C GLU A 147 28.94 -16.52 27.79
N TYR A 148 29.58 -15.58 27.10
CA TYR A 148 30.70 -14.80 27.62
C TYR A 148 30.38 -13.31 27.52
N ASP A 149 30.79 -12.55 28.52
CA ASP A 149 30.79 -11.09 28.46
C ASP A 149 31.96 -10.61 27.59
N TYR A 150 31.67 -9.70 26.65
CA TYR A 150 32.65 -9.13 25.73
C TYR A 150 32.80 -7.62 25.97
N ILE A 151 34.05 -7.16 26.04
CA ILE A 151 34.39 -5.73 26.13
C ILE A 151 34.70 -5.10 24.76
N SER A 152 34.72 -5.90 23.69
CA SER A 152 34.97 -5.45 22.31
C SER A 152 34.28 -6.33 21.27
N SER A 153 33.91 -5.74 20.13
CA SER A 153 33.27 -6.42 18.99
C SER A 153 34.16 -7.48 18.36
N GLU A 154 35.47 -7.25 18.35
CA GLU A 154 36.46 -8.10 17.68
C GLU A 154 36.62 -9.42 18.44
N ALA A 155 36.56 -9.37 19.77
CA ALA A 155 36.60 -10.56 20.63
C ALA A 155 35.34 -11.44 20.45
N LEU A 156 34.18 -10.82 20.25
CA LEU A 156 32.91 -11.50 19.96
C LEU A 156 32.94 -12.16 18.56
N ILE A 157 33.35 -11.43 17.53
CA ILE A 157 33.47 -11.94 16.15
C ILE A 157 34.44 -13.12 16.11
N GLU A 158 35.61 -13.01 16.75
CA GLU A 158 36.60 -14.08 16.81
C GLU A 158 36.08 -15.32 17.55
N ASP A 159 35.30 -15.15 18.62
CA ASP A 159 34.72 -16.30 19.29
C ASP A 159 33.64 -17.00 18.46
N ILE A 160 32.78 -16.25 17.75
CA ILE A 160 31.79 -16.86 16.84
C ILE A 160 32.49 -17.55 15.65
N ARG A 161 33.60 -17.00 15.16
CA ARG A 161 34.46 -17.63 14.13
C ARG A 161 34.95 -19.01 14.59
N VAL A 162 35.44 -19.10 15.83
CA VAL A 162 35.90 -20.35 16.43
C VAL A 162 34.73 -21.28 16.75
N ASP A 163 33.57 -20.78 17.18
CA ASP A 163 32.36 -21.60 17.39
C ASP A 163 31.93 -22.31 16.10
N CYS A 164 31.94 -21.60 14.97
CA CYS A 164 31.67 -22.17 13.64
C CYS A 164 32.65 -23.30 13.29
N GLU A 165 33.93 -23.12 13.60
CA GLU A 165 34.95 -24.12 13.27
C GLU A 165 34.92 -25.34 14.22
N VAL A 166 34.62 -25.14 15.51
CA VAL A 166 34.39 -26.24 16.48
C VAL A 166 33.15 -27.05 16.10
N ALA A 167 32.05 -26.38 15.76
CA ALA A 167 30.85 -27.05 15.23
C ALA A 167 31.17 -27.83 13.96
N ARG A 168 31.91 -27.24 13.02
CA ARG A 168 32.33 -27.88 11.77
C ARG A 168 33.09 -29.18 12.01
N ARG A 169 34.10 -29.17 12.87
CA ARG A 169 34.92 -30.35 13.17
C ARG A 169 34.15 -31.40 13.98
N SER A 170 33.31 -30.98 14.92
CA SER A 170 32.49 -31.88 15.73
C SER A 170 31.49 -32.66 14.84
N LEU A 171 30.87 -31.98 13.86
CA LEU A 171 29.97 -32.58 12.86
C LEU A 171 30.69 -33.42 11.78
N GLN A 172 32.00 -33.22 11.58
CA GLN A 172 32.80 -34.04 10.67
C GLN A 172 33.13 -35.44 11.21
N ARG A 173 32.91 -35.71 12.51
CA ARG A 173 33.17 -37.03 13.13
C ARG A 173 32.18 -38.11 12.65
N PRO A 174 32.60 -39.39 12.54
CA PRO A 174 31.78 -40.44 11.94
C PRO A 174 30.36 -40.55 12.51
N ALA A 175 30.21 -40.52 13.84
CA ALA A 175 28.91 -40.64 14.51
C ALA A 175 27.98 -39.42 14.35
N TYR A 176 28.49 -38.27 13.89
CA TYR A 176 27.70 -37.06 13.65
C TYR A 176 27.40 -36.84 12.15
N ARG A 177 28.27 -37.30 11.25
CA ARG A 177 28.10 -37.14 9.79
C ARG A 177 26.78 -37.69 9.27
N CYS A 178 26.27 -38.76 9.87
CA CYS A 178 24.99 -39.38 9.48
C CYS A 178 23.79 -38.42 9.67
N TYR A 179 23.88 -37.40 10.52
CA TYR A 179 22.84 -36.38 10.69
C TYR A 179 22.84 -35.30 9.60
N LEU A 180 23.83 -35.27 8.71
CA LEU A 180 23.88 -34.35 7.57
C LEU A 180 23.40 -34.99 6.27
N ASP A 181 23.36 -36.32 6.19
CA ASP A 181 22.89 -37.00 4.98
C ASP A 181 21.37 -37.17 4.99
N ALA A 182 20.68 -36.36 4.19
CA ALA A 182 19.23 -36.47 3.96
C ALA A 182 18.79 -37.85 3.41
N ARG A 183 19.71 -38.64 2.84
CA ARG A 183 19.48 -40.01 2.35
C ARG A 183 19.59 -41.07 3.45
N ALA A 184 20.13 -40.73 4.63
CA ALA A 184 20.27 -41.68 5.74
C ALA A 184 18.93 -42.33 6.14
N VAL A 185 17.79 -41.65 5.90
CA VAL A 185 16.43 -42.19 6.13
C VAL A 185 16.16 -43.49 5.34
N GLU A 186 16.84 -43.67 4.21
CA GLU A 186 16.69 -44.79 3.26
C GLU A 186 17.84 -45.81 3.40
N ASP A 187 18.87 -45.53 4.21
CA ASP A 187 20.00 -46.43 4.44
C ASP A 187 19.71 -47.43 5.60
N PRO A 188 19.65 -48.75 5.33
CA PRO A 188 19.47 -49.75 6.37
C PRO A 188 20.63 -49.83 7.38
N ALA A 189 21.85 -49.40 7.01
CA ALA A 189 23.03 -49.43 7.87
C ALA A 189 23.06 -48.30 8.92
N CYS A 190 22.24 -47.26 8.75
CA CYS A 190 22.14 -46.15 9.70
C CYS A 190 21.37 -46.55 10.98
N GLY A 191 21.71 -45.96 12.13
CA GLY A 191 21.02 -46.20 13.41
C GLY A 191 19.52 -45.85 13.34
N GLY A 192 18.68 -46.61 14.06
CA GLY A 192 17.23 -46.42 14.06
C GLY A 192 16.80 -45.00 14.44
N ASP A 193 17.41 -44.46 15.49
CA ASP A 193 17.09 -43.15 16.07
C ASP A 193 17.56 -42.00 15.17
N VAL A 194 18.72 -42.16 14.52
CA VAL A 194 19.24 -41.23 13.51
C VAL A 194 18.26 -41.11 12.33
N ARG A 195 17.76 -42.25 11.82
CA ARG A 195 16.76 -42.27 10.74
C ARG A 195 15.47 -41.58 11.13
N GLU A 196 15.03 -41.72 12.38
CA GLU A 196 13.84 -41.02 12.85
C GLU A 196 14.09 -39.50 12.95
N ALA A 197 15.23 -39.09 13.51
CA ALA A 197 15.62 -37.69 13.62
C ALA A 197 15.68 -37.00 12.24
N ILE A 198 16.29 -37.62 11.22
CA ILE A 198 16.37 -37.06 9.87
C ILE A 198 15.04 -37.14 9.11
N ARG A 199 14.20 -38.14 9.38
CA ARG A 199 12.82 -38.19 8.86
C ARG A 199 11.96 -37.08 9.43
N TRP A 200 12.12 -36.74 10.71
CA TRP A 200 11.46 -35.60 11.35
C TRP A 200 11.99 -34.27 10.77
N LEU A 201 13.32 -34.10 10.72
CA LEU A 201 13.99 -32.90 10.22
C LEU A 201 13.54 -32.56 8.79
N THR A 202 13.48 -33.55 7.89
CA THR A 202 13.08 -33.36 6.48
C THR A 202 11.56 -33.41 6.22
N LYS A 203 10.73 -33.61 7.25
CA LYS A 203 9.26 -33.81 7.13
C LYS A 203 8.55 -32.68 6.37
N ILE A 204 8.89 -31.43 6.68
CA ILE A 204 8.23 -30.24 6.13
C ILE A 204 8.43 -30.18 4.60
N ILE A 205 9.66 -30.42 4.14
CA ILE A 205 10.04 -30.45 2.71
C ILE A 205 9.29 -31.56 1.95
N ARG A 206 9.09 -32.72 2.59
CA ARG A 206 8.33 -33.84 1.99
C ARG A 206 6.83 -33.50 1.84
N MET A 207 6.23 -32.77 2.78
CA MET A 207 4.80 -32.41 2.71
C MET A 207 4.49 -31.36 1.64
N ASP A 208 5.34 -30.35 1.45
CA ASP A 208 5.10 -29.32 0.42
C ASP A 208 5.33 -29.85 -1.00
N ARG A 209 6.28 -30.77 -1.20
CA ARG A 209 6.39 -31.51 -2.47
C ARG A 209 5.14 -32.35 -2.77
N LEU A 210 4.54 -32.98 -1.75
CA LEU A 210 3.29 -33.74 -1.92
C LEU A 210 2.11 -32.80 -2.28
N ARG A 211 2.01 -31.64 -1.63
CA ARG A 211 1.02 -30.58 -1.96
C ARG A 211 1.18 -30.07 -3.39
N GLN A 212 2.42 -29.81 -3.85
CA GLN A 212 2.70 -29.42 -5.23
C GLN A 212 2.36 -30.53 -6.24
N HIS A 213 2.65 -31.80 -5.92
CA HIS A 213 2.32 -32.94 -6.78
C HIS A 213 0.81 -33.15 -6.91
N LEU A 214 0.05 -32.96 -5.81
CA LEU A 214 -1.42 -32.98 -5.81
C LEU A 214 -2.02 -31.79 -6.60
N ARG A 215 -1.42 -30.60 -6.52
CA ARG A 215 -1.80 -29.46 -7.37
C ARG A 215 -1.61 -29.78 -8.87
N ARG A 216 -0.50 -30.40 -9.26
CA ARG A 216 -0.25 -30.82 -10.67
C ARG A 216 -1.22 -31.87 -11.19
N ARG A 217 -1.73 -32.79 -10.35
CA ARG A 217 -2.78 -33.74 -10.76
C ARG A 217 -4.16 -33.11 -10.97
N ARG A 218 -4.44 -31.94 -10.36
CA ARG A 218 -5.70 -31.21 -10.55
C ARG A 218 -5.74 -30.37 -11.83
N SER A 219 -4.59 -30.09 -12.46
CA SER A 219 -4.51 -29.31 -13.71
C SER A 219 -4.46 -30.17 -14.98
N SER A 220 -4.71 -31.48 -14.90
CA SER A 220 -4.53 -32.43 -16.01
C SER A 220 -5.78 -33.27 -16.34
N SER A 221 -6.98 -32.78 -16.05
CA SER A 221 -8.25 -33.45 -16.40
C SER A 221 -8.99 -32.72 -17.52
N ALA A 222 -8.38 -32.67 -18.71
CA ALA A 222 -9.06 -32.34 -19.97
C ALA A 222 -8.35 -33.01 -21.15
N GLY A 223 -9.05 -33.90 -21.87
CA GLY A 223 -8.68 -34.38 -23.21
C GLY A 223 -7.64 -35.51 -23.28
N THR A 224 -8.11 -36.73 -23.55
CA THR A 224 -7.27 -37.90 -23.89
C THR A 224 -7.28 -38.16 -25.40
N THR A 225 -6.12 -38.42 -26.02
CA THR A 225 -5.94 -39.44 -27.07
C THR A 225 -4.45 -39.77 -27.29
N PRO A 226 -4.08 -41.00 -27.77
CA PRO A 226 -2.71 -41.50 -27.69
C PRO A 226 -1.96 -41.54 -29.03
N SER A 227 -0.62 -41.48 -28.99
CA SER A 227 0.25 -42.01 -30.04
C SER A 227 1.62 -42.46 -29.51
N ASN A 228 2.15 -43.54 -30.09
CA ASN A 228 3.48 -44.09 -29.82
C ASN A 228 4.55 -43.37 -30.65
N SER A 229 5.77 -43.19 -30.12
CA SER A 229 7.02 -43.72 -30.72
C SER A 229 8.30 -43.31 -29.95
N HIS A 230 9.37 -44.08 -30.11
CA HIS A 230 10.71 -43.83 -29.56
C HIS A 230 11.44 -42.64 -30.24
N GLY A 231 12.36 -42.00 -29.52
CA GLY A 231 13.46 -41.23 -30.12
C GLY A 231 13.95 -40.01 -29.32
N THR A 232 15.14 -40.09 -28.72
CA THR A 232 16.04 -38.94 -28.48
C THR A 232 16.70 -38.51 -29.81
N PRO A 233 17.38 -37.35 -29.96
CA PRO A 233 17.95 -36.44 -28.94
C PRO A 233 17.82 -34.92 -29.25
N LEU A 234 18.62 -34.12 -28.51
CA LEU A 234 19.14 -32.76 -28.79
C LEU A 234 18.34 -31.52 -28.33
N GLN A 235 19.12 -30.51 -27.93
CA GLN A 235 18.70 -29.23 -27.35
C GLN A 235 18.19 -28.26 -28.41
N SER A 236 17.18 -27.47 -28.05
CA SER A 236 16.75 -26.27 -28.76
C SER A 236 16.58 -25.09 -27.77
N PRO A 237 16.64 -23.82 -28.22
CA PRO A 237 16.74 -22.67 -27.33
C PRO A 237 15.45 -22.43 -26.52
N PRO A 238 15.50 -21.71 -25.37
CA PRO A 238 14.32 -21.46 -24.57
C PRO A 238 13.29 -20.60 -25.34
N SER A 239 12.11 -21.19 -25.59
CA SER A 239 10.98 -20.53 -26.25
C SER A 239 10.52 -19.26 -25.52
N ALA A 240 9.99 -18.30 -26.28
CA ALA A 240 9.62 -16.97 -25.80
C ALA A 240 8.68 -16.95 -24.57
N ASN A 241 7.88 -18.00 -24.35
CA ASN A 241 6.99 -18.12 -23.18
C ASN A 241 7.72 -18.08 -21.83
N ASP A 242 8.97 -18.56 -21.73
CA ASP A 242 9.71 -18.55 -20.45
C ASP A 242 10.17 -17.13 -20.04
N ARG A 243 10.28 -16.21 -21.01
CA ARG A 243 10.49 -14.77 -20.73
C ARG A 243 9.22 -14.09 -20.20
N HIS A 244 8.04 -14.52 -20.61
CA HIS A 244 6.77 -13.96 -20.10
C HIS A 244 6.47 -14.42 -18.67
N SER A 245 6.81 -15.66 -18.29
CA SER A 245 6.63 -16.15 -16.92
C SER A 245 7.50 -15.36 -15.93
N ARG A 246 8.80 -15.25 -16.19
CA ARG A 246 9.75 -14.51 -15.32
C ARG A 246 9.47 -13.01 -15.28
N ARG A 247 8.86 -12.45 -16.33
CA ARG A 247 8.41 -11.05 -16.36
C ARG A 247 7.17 -10.80 -15.51
N ARG A 248 6.24 -11.77 -15.40
CA ARG A 248 5.05 -11.64 -14.52
C ARG A 248 5.40 -11.62 -13.04
N GLU A 249 6.33 -12.47 -12.59
CA GLU A 249 6.77 -12.48 -11.17
C GLU A 249 7.55 -11.21 -10.80
N ALA A 250 8.21 -10.55 -11.76
CA ALA A 250 8.91 -9.28 -11.56
C ALA A 250 8.01 -8.02 -11.67
N GLU A 251 6.72 -8.17 -12.04
CA GLU A 251 5.81 -7.04 -12.30
C GLU A 251 4.74 -6.82 -11.20
N ALA A 252 4.70 -7.65 -10.16
CA ALA A 252 3.80 -7.46 -9.03
C ALA A 252 4.30 -6.34 -8.10
N SER A 253 3.69 -5.15 -8.19
CA SER A 253 3.95 -4.08 -7.21
C SER A 253 3.55 -4.52 -5.80
N PRO A 254 4.33 -4.20 -4.74
CA PRO A 254 3.99 -4.58 -3.38
C PRO A 254 2.60 -4.04 -2.96
N PRO A 255 1.90 -4.72 -2.04
CA PRO A 255 0.60 -4.29 -1.55
C PRO A 255 0.70 -2.92 -0.87
N ARG A 256 -0.32 -2.09 -1.12
CA ARG A 256 -0.39 -0.71 -0.63
C ARG A 256 -1.25 -0.69 0.63
N ARG A 257 -0.73 -1.28 1.72
CA ARG A 257 -1.49 -1.48 2.97
C ARG A 257 -1.90 -0.15 3.57
N LEU A 258 -3.20 0.05 3.72
CA LEU A 258 -3.83 1.27 4.20
C LEU A 258 -4.74 0.93 5.38
N TYR A 259 -4.33 1.34 6.57
CA TYR A 259 -5.12 1.14 7.78
C TYR A 259 -6.01 2.36 8.04
N LEU A 260 -7.32 2.15 8.09
CA LEU A 260 -8.29 3.16 8.50
C LEU A 260 -8.64 2.94 9.97
N THR A 261 -8.69 3.99 10.78
CA THR A 261 -9.04 3.88 12.21
C THR A 261 -9.92 5.04 12.67
N SER A 262 -10.93 4.73 13.48
CA SER A 262 -11.92 5.68 14.02
C SER A 262 -12.39 5.23 15.40
N ASP A 263 -13.08 6.12 16.13
CA ASP A 263 -13.65 5.85 17.45
C ASP A 263 -14.96 5.03 17.40
N THR A 264 -15.34 4.54 16.22
CA THR A 264 -16.57 3.78 15.97
C THR A 264 -16.27 2.27 15.80
N PRO A 265 -17.20 1.36 16.17
CA PRO A 265 -17.03 -0.09 15.94
C PRO A 265 -17.03 -0.44 14.45
N ASP A 266 -17.91 0.24 13.71
CA ASP A 266 -18.14 0.10 12.28
C ASP A 266 -17.74 1.41 11.59
N PHE A 267 -17.39 1.34 10.32
CA PHE A 267 -17.00 2.51 9.53
C PHE A 267 -17.76 2.58 8.21
N ASP A 268 -17.75 3.74 7.58
CA ASP A 268 -18.42 3.96 6.31
C ASP A 268 -17.86 3.04 5.21
N ALA A 269 -18.68 2.05 4.82
CA ALA A 269 -18.32 1.06 3.82
C ALA A 269 -18.07 1.67 2.43
N GLY A 270 -18.66 2.84 2.14
CA GLY A 270 -18.40 3.61 0.92
C GLY A 270 -16.98 4.17 0.90
N ILE A 271 -16.50 4.73 2.02
CA ILE A 271 -15.10 5.18 2.15
C ILE A 271 -14.12 4.00 2.01
N LEU A 272 -14.37 2.88 2.70
CA LEU A 272 -13.52 1.68 2.60
C LEU A 272 -13.43 1.19 1.15
N SER A 273 -14.58 1.05 0.49
CA SER A 273 -14.69 0.59 -0.90
C SER A 273 -14.01 1.56 -1.86
N ARG A 274 -14.16 2.88 -1.66
CA ARG A 274 -13.53 3.88 -2.53
C ARG A 274 -12.00 3.83 -2.47
N TYR A 275 -11.41 3.61 -1.28
CA TYR A 275 -9.96 3.39 -1.18
C TYR A 275 -9.51 2.06 -1.83
N ARG A 276 -10.28 0.96 -1.69
CA ARG A 276 -9.97 -0.31 -2.38
C ARG A 276 -10.00 -0.14 -3.90
N ALA A 277 -11.00 0.58 -4.42
CA ALA A 277 -11.11 0.89 -5.83
C ALA A 277 -9.97 1.79 -6.35
N GLU A 278 -9.45 2.71 -5.52
CA GLU A 278 -8.21 3.46 -5.82
C GLU A 278 -6.93 2.59 -5.80
N GLY A 279 -7.03 1.29 -5.51
CA GLY A 279 -5.91 0.33 -5.57
C GLY A 279 -5.12 0.20 -4.27
N PHE A 280 -5.66 0.66 -3.14
CA PHE A 280 -5.12 0.40 -1.81
C PHE A 280 -5.59 -0.96 -1.28
N ASP A 281 -4.78 -1.58 -0.42
CA ASP A 281 -5.17 -2.76 0.33
C ASP A 281 -5.68 -2.30 1.70
N VAL A 282 -7.00 -2.29 1.89
CA VAL A 282 -7.66 -1.49 2.94
C VAL A 282 -8.22 -2.36 4.05
N GLU A 283 -7.75 -2.12 5.27
CA GLU A 283 -8.27 -2.73 6.48
C GLU A 283 -8.74 -1.64 7.47
N TYR A 284 -9.81 -1.95 8.20
CA TYR A 284 -10.36 -1.07 9.23
C TYR A 284 -9.99 -1.58 10.64
N ILE A 285 -9.42 -0.70 11.46
CA ILE A 285 -8.99 -0.97 12.84
C ILE A 285 -9.83 -0.08 13.78
N PRO A 286 -10.95 -0.59 14.34
CA PRO A 286 -11.77 0.17 15.28
C PRO A 286 -11.03 0.44 16.59
N PHE A 287 -11.00 1.70 17.04
CA PHE A 287 -10.34 2.07 18.29
C PHE A 287 -11.15 3.10 19.10
N ARG A 288 -11.96 2.61 20.04
CA ARG A 288 -12.75 3.47 20.95
C ARG A 288 -11.89 4.08 22.08
N GLY A 289 -10.84 3.38 22.49
CA GLY A 289 -10.09 3.63 23.73
C GLY A 289 -10.94 3.49 24.99
N CYS A 290 -10.35 3.79 26.15
CA CYS A 290 -11.01 3.67 27.46
C CYS A 290 -12.09 4.74 27.64
N GLN A 291 -13.35 4.32 27.78
CA GLN A 291 -14.46 5.18 28.20
C GLN A 291 -14.78 4.91 29.67
N ASN A 292 -14.12 5.64 30.57
CA ASN A 292 -14.53 5.71 31.97
C ASN A 292 -15.72 6.67 32.11
N ALA A 293 -16.70 6.34 32.96
CA ALA A 293 -17.89 7.17 33.19
C ALA A 293 -17.57 8.58 33.73
N ASP A 294 -16.39 8.75 34.31
CA ASP A 294 -15.92 9.99 34.94
C ASP A 294 -15.15 10.92 33.98
N GLY A 295 -15.08 10.59 32.67
CA GLY A 295 -14.42 11.39 31.64
C GLY A 295 -12.88 11.41 31.68
N CYS A 296 -12.27 10.95 32.78
CA CYS A 296 -10.82 10.78 32.92
C CYS A 296 -10.39 9.40 32.39
N GLY A 297 -10.19 9.31 31.07
CA GLY A 297 -9.44 8.23 30.45
C GLY A 297 -7.94 8.52 30.50
N ASP A 298 -7.11 7.50 30.74
CA ASP A 298 -5.66 7.62 30.62
C ASP A 298 -5.28 7.70 29.13
N VAL A 299 -5.09 8.94 28.65
CA VAL A 299 -4.74 9.24 27.25
C VAL A 299 -3.43 8.56 26.85
N ASP A 300 -2.47 8.46 27.77
CA ASP A 300 -1.18 7.78 27.54
C ASP A 300 -1.34 6.26 27.41
N LYS A 301 -2.31 5.67 28.13
CA LYS A 301 -2.66 4.26 27.95
C LYS A 301 -3.33 4.03 26.59
N ASP A 302 -4.36 4.82 26.26
CA ASP A 302 -5.07 4.70 24.97
C ASP A 302 -4.11 4.90 23.79
N ARG A 303 -3.20 5.86 23.90
CA ARG A 303 -2.13 6.10 22.91
C ARG A 303 -1.24 4.87 22.72
N LYS A 304 -0.76 4.26 23.80
CA LYS A 304 0.07 3.03 23.74
C LYS A 304 -0.70 1.82 23.21
N GLU A 305 -1.99 1.70 23.52
CA GLU A 305 -2.84 0.63 23.01
C GLU A 305 -3.00 0.73 21.48
N LEU A 306 -3.21 1.95 20.96
CA LEU A 306 -3.25 2.21 19.51
C LEU A 306 -1.87 2.06 18.83
N GLU A 307 -0.78 2.47 19.50
CA GLU A 307 0.60 2.22 19.02
C GLU A 307 0.84 0.71 18.86
N ASN A 308 0.51 -0.11 19.87
CA ASN A 308 0.66 -1.56 19.83
C ASN A 308 -0.14 -2.20 18.68
N LEU A 309 -1.42 -1.81 18.51
CA LEU A 309 -2.27 -2.30 17.42
C LEU A 309 -1.68 -1.98 16.03
N LEU A 310 -1.03 -0.82 15.85
CA LEU A 310 -0.35 -0.52 14.60
C LEU A 310 0.98 -1.28 14.45
N HIS A 311 1.71 -1.52 15.53
CA HIS A 311 2.95 -2.30 15.51
C HIS A 311 2.73 -3.76 15.13
N GLU A 312 1.70 -4.42 15.66
CA GLU A 312 1.31 -5.78 15.25
C GLU A 312 1.17 -5.88 13.72
N ARG A 313 0.61 -4.83 13.10
CA ARG A 313 0.36 -4.75 11.65
C ARG A 313 1.52 -4.20 10.83
N GLU A 314 2.52 -3.63 11.50
CA GLU A 314 3.80 -3.20 10.95
C GLU A 314 4.81 -4.37 10.90
N ASP A 315 4.72 -5.28 11.87
CA ASP A 315 5.51 -6.51 11.94
C ASP A 315 5.14 -7.51 10.83
N ASP A 316 3.83 -7.59 10.51
CA ASP A 316 3.24 -8.34 9.39
C ASP A 316 3.68 -7.87 7.98
N LEU A 317 4.44 -6.77 7.86
CA LEU A 317 4.91 -6.24 6.56
C LEU A 317 6.19 -6.96 6.08
N GLU A 318 6.20 -7.39 4.81
CA GLU A 318 7.39 -7.99 4.16
C GLU A 318 8.50 -6.94 3.97
N PRO A 319 9.80 -7.30 3.95
CA PRO A 319 10.90 -6.33 3.80
C PRO A 319 10.73 -5.42 2.57
N GLY A 320 10.78 -4.11 2.79
CA GLY A 320 10.56 -3.10 1.75
C GLY A 320 9.10 -2.63 1.60
N GLU A 321 8.13 -3.39 2.13
CA GLU A 321 6.76 -2.88 2.27
C GLU A 321 6.70 -1.72 3.27
N ARG A 322 5.77 -0.81 2.98
CA ARG A 322 5.39 0.37 3.77
C ARG A 322 3.88 0.38 3.92
N TYR A 323 3.39 1.12 4.90
CA TYR A 323 1.96 1.30 5.12
C TYR A 323 1.60 2.77 5.28
N ALA A 324 0.32 3.09 5.14
CA ALA A 324 -0.22 4.40 5.45
C ALA A 324 -1.41 4.28 6.41
N VAL A 325 -1.69 5.35 7.15
CA VAL A 325 -2.81 5.40 8.09
C VAL A 325 -3.71 6.59 7.77
N VAL A 326 -5.02 6.34 7.73
CA VAL A 326 -6.05 7.37 7.72
C VAL A 326 -6.84 7.26 9.01
N ALA A 327 -6.62 8.21 9.90
CA ALA A 327 -7.23 8.23 11.22
C ALA A 327 -8.29 9.34 11.30
N PHE A 328 -9.39 9.04 12.00
CA PHE A 328 -10.49 9.96 12.25
C PHE A 328 -10.64 10.17 13.76
N ASN A 329 -11.06 11.37 14.18
CA ASN A 329 -11.45 11.68 15.56
C ASN A 329 -10.34 11.36 16.60
N LYS A 330 -10.68 10.74 17.73
CA LYS A 330 -9.75 10.40 18.83
C LYS A 330 -8.48 9.65 18.36
N PRO A 331 -8.54 8.56 17.56
CA PRO A 331 -7.35 7.97 16.94
C PRO A 331 -6.44 8.95 16.19
N ALA A 332 -7.03 9.92 15.48
CA ALA A 332 -6.26 10.94 14.75
C ALA A 332 -5.46 11.85 15.70
N HIS A 333 -6.03 12.20 16.85
CA HIS A 333 -5.33 12.96 17.89
C HIS A 333 -4.18 12.15 18.49
N LEU A 334 -4.44 10.91 18.93
CA LEU A 334 -3.46 10.04 19.58
C LEU A 334 -2.25 9.75 18.70
N LEU A 335 -2.44 9.50 17.40
CA LEU A 335 -1.33 9.25 16.47
C LEU A 335 -0.50 10.50 16.18
N LEU A 336 -1.14 11.68 16.12
CA LEU A 336 -0.41 12.95 16.02
C LEU A 336 0.41 13.21 17.29
N GLU A 337 -0.15 13.00 18.48
CA GLU A 337 0.58 13.14 19.75
C GLU A 337 1.78 12.18 19.81
N SER A 338 1.57 10.89 19.49
CA SER A 338 2.62 9.87 19.39
C SER A 338 3.77 10.31 18.50
N HIS A 339 3.46 10.82 17.30
CA HIS A 339 4.47 11.30 16.36
C HIS A 339 5.21 12.55 16.87
N HIS A 340 4.51 13.50 17.54
CA HIS A 340 5.09 14.77 17.98
C HIS A 340 5.67 14.76 19.41
N GLN A 341 5.85 13.59 20.04
CA GLN A 341 6.51 13.51 21.35
C GLN A 341 7.87 14.24 21.38
N PRO A 342 8.11 15.15 22.34
CA PRO A 342 9.34 15.95 22.41
C PRO A 342 10.56 15.15 22.90
N LEU A 343 10.34 14.09 23.67
CA LEU A 343 11.40 13.29 24.32
C LEU A 343 12.08 12.29 23.36
N THR A 344 11.45 11.99 22.22
CA THR A 344 11.93 11.01 21.25
C THR A 344 12.37 11.68 19.95
N ALA A 345 13.54 11.31 19.44
CA ALA A 345 14.01 11.75 18.10
C ALA A 345 13.65 10.74 17.00
N THR A 346 13.30 9.51 17.38
CA THR A 346 12.86 8.43 16.50
C THR A 346 11.41 8.63 16.07
N ASN A 347 11.09 8.27 14.83
CA ASN A 347 9.70 8.09 14.40
C ASN A 347 9.14 6.85 15.12
N PRO A 348 7.99 6.93 15.83
CA PRO A 348 7.37 5.74 16.43
C PRO A 348 7.05 4.67 15.38
N PHE A 349 6.69 5.06 14.15
CA PHE A 349 6.24 4.15 13.09
C PHE A 349 7.22 4.13 11.90
N PRO A 350 8.33 3.40 11.98
CA PRO A 350 9.43 3.48 11.00
C PRO A 350 9.04 3.13 9.55
N ARG A 351 7.98 2.36 9.34
CA ARG A 351 7.53 1.91 8.01
C ARG A 351 6.29 2.67 7.50
N LEU A 352 5.78 3.61 8.28
CA LEU A 352 4.71 4.52 7.91
C LEU A 352 5.21 5.49 6.82
N CYS A 353 4.51 5.57 5.68
CA CYS A 353 4.86 6.47 4.58
C CYS A 353 3.92 7.67 4.42
N ALA A 354 2.72 7.62 4.99
CA ALA A 354 1.77 8.73 5.01
C ALA A 354 0.80 8.61 6.21
N LEU A 355 0.46 9.75 6.83
CA LEU A 355 -0.55 9.86 7.87
C LEU A 355 -1.56 10.94 7.49
N VAL A 356 -2.84 10.58 7.41
CA VAL A 356 -3.95 11.53 7.23
C VAL A 356 -4.81 11.53 8.49
N ALA A 357 -4.98 12.70 9.11
CA ALA A 357 -5.71 12.91 10.35
C ALA A 357 -6.94 13.79 10.10
N TYR A 358 -8.14 13.22 10.26
CA TYR A 358 -9.41 13.91 10.13
C TYR A 358 -9.96 14.29 11.50
N TYR A 359 -10.20 15.60 11.71
CA TYR A 359 -10.74 16.20 12.95
C TYR A 359 -10.16 15.55 14.21
N PRO A 360 -8.84 15.70 14.47
CA PRO A 360 -8.18 15.20 15.68
C PRO A 360 -8.66 15.97 16.92
N ASP A 361 -9.82 15.57 17.45
CA ASP A 361 -10.37 16.08 18.68
C ASP A 361 -9.56 15.53 19.86
N GLY A 362 -8.81 16.42 20.51
CA GLY A 362 -8.11 16.10 21.75
C GLY A 362 -9.06 15.99 22.95
N PRO A 363 -8.58 15.51 24.11
CA PRO A 363 -9.33 15.62 25.34
C PRO A 363 -9.69 17.09 25.58
N ILE A 364 -10.97 17.37 25.83
CA ILE A 364 -11.45 18.73 26.13
C ILE A 364 -10.89 19.12 27.49
N THR A 365 -9.68 19.68 27.51
CA THR A 365 -9.18 20.38 28.69
C THR A 365 -10.02 21.63 28.86
N THR A 366 -11.05 21.54 29.71
CA THR A 366 -11.67 22.70 30.35
C THR A 366 -10.67 23.34 31.31
N THR A 367 -9.56 23.86 30.78
CA THR A 367 -8.81 24.91 31.44
C THR A 367 -9.68 26.15 31.44
N THR A 368 -10.52 26.26 32.46
CA THR A 368 -11.06 27.54 32.93
C THR A 368 -9.88 28.42 33.33
N ASN A 369 -9.26 29.05 32.33
CA ASN A 369 -8.28 30.10 32.54
C ASN A 369 -9.05 31.36 32.94
N THR A 370 -9.53 31.36 34.19
CA THR A 370 -10.03 32.54 34.89
C THR A 370 -8.87 33.49 35.11
N ASN A 371 -8.50 34.23 34.06
CA ASN A 371 -7.88 35.56 34.09
C ASN A 371 -7.54 35.99 32.65
N ASN A 372 -8.50 36.64 31.99
CA ASN A 372 -8.19 37.76 31.11
C ASN A 372 -9.43 38.65 30.95
N ASN A 373 -9.37 39.86 31.51
CA ASN A 373 -10.40 40.88 31.38
C ASN A 373 -10.43 41.39 29.93
N LEU A 374 -11.37 40.90 29.13
CA LEU A 374 -11.74 41.53 27.86
C LEU A 374 -13.22 41.88 27.90
N ILE A 375 -13.46 43.18 27.70
CA ILE A 375 -14.70 43.91 27.88
C ILE A 375 -15.88 43.24 27.16
N SER A 376 -17.01 43.13 27.87
CA SER A 376 -18.31 42.81 27.28
C SER A 376 -18.74 43.90 26.29
N THR A 377 -18.46 43.70 25.00
CA THR A 377 -19.18 44.37 23.90
C THR A 377 -20.20 43.44 23.28
N SER A 378 -21.33 44.01 22.87
CA SER A 378 -22.55 43.33 22.41
C SER A 378 -22.33 42.35 21.25
N PRO A 379 -23.20 41.34 21.08
CA PRO A 379 -23.10 40.34 20.01
C PRO A 379 -23.59 40.88 18.66
N ASP A 380 -22.98 41.96 18.17
CA ASP A 380 -23.30 42.58 16.86
C ASP A 380 -22.08 43.26 16.24
N THR A 381 -21.19 42.46 15.62
CA THR A 381 -20.50 42.73 14.34
C THR A 381 -19.48 41.63 14.02
N ALA A 382 -19.19 41.45 12.72
CA ALA A 382 -18.20 40.51 12.18
C ALA A 382 -18.47 38.99 12.39
N ARG A 383 -19.45 38.46 11.65
CA ARG A 383 -19.26 37.13 11.02
C ARG A 383 -18.04 37.21 10.12
N GLY A 384 -16.88 36.79 10.61
CA GLY A 384 -15.67 36.72 9.80
C GLY A 384 -15.87 35.77 8.62
N THR A 385 -15.59 36.25 7.40
CA THR A 385 -15.63 35.45 6.18
C THR A 385 -14.43 34.50 6.14
N GLY A 386 -14.49 33.44 6.95
CA GLY A 386 -13.52 32.35 6.91
C GLY A 386 -13.66 31.62 5.57
N SER A 387 -12.59 31.56 4.79
CA SER A 387 -12.52 30.71 3.59
C SER A 387 -11.65 29.49 3.89
N THR A 388 -11.80 28.42 3.10
CA THR A 388 -10.98 27.21 3.23
C THR A 388 -9.50 27.56 3.07
N SER A 389 -8.70 27.32 4.11
CA SER A 389 -7.28 27.67 4.15
C SER A 389 -6.37 26.45 4.14
N SER A 390 -5.07 26.67 3.89
CA SER A 390 -4.03 25.65 3.97
C SER A 390 -2.73 26.23 4.53
N THR A 391 -2.18 25.58 5.55
CA THR A 391 -0.90 25.92 6.17
C THR A 391 0.04 24.73 6.10
N THR A 392 1.34 24.95 5.89
CA THR A 392 2.35 23.89 5.83
C THR A 392 3.46 24.20 6.83
N THR A 393 3.97 23.19 7.55
CA THR A 393 5.17 23.35 8.38
C THR A 393 6.37 23.80 7.53
N PRO A 394 7.13 24.82 7.94
CA PRO A 394 8.42 25.09 7.33
C PRO A 394 9.33 23.87 7.51
N THR A 395 10.09 23.52 6.47
CA THR A 395 11.08 22.43 6.52
C THR A 395 12.45 22.96 6.13
N THR A 396 13.45 22.60 6.91
CA THR A 396 14.86 22.91 6.66
C THR A 396 15.57 21.80 5.86
N TYR A 397 14.89 20.68 5.59
CA TYR A 397 15.43 19.57 4.82
C TYR A 397 15.36 19.85 3.31
N PRO A 398 16.43 19.57 2.54
CA PRO A 398 16.39 19.70 1.09
C PRO A 398 15.37 18.75 0.45
N PRO A 399 14.81 19.07 -0.73
CA PRO A 399 13.77 18.27 -1.39
C PRO A 399 14.14 16.81 -1.70
N SER A 400 15.43 16.46 -1.66
CA SER A 400 15.96 15.12 -1.91
C SER A 400 15.83 14.16 -0.71
N ILE A 401 15.49 14.65 0.49
CA ILE A 401 15.30 13.81 1.66
C ILE A 401 13.83 13.35 1.72
N PRO A 402 13.55 12.02 1.76
CA PRO A 402 12.19 11.54 2.00
C PRO A 402 11.75 11.93 3.42
N LEU A 403 10.64 12.65 3.49
CA LEU A 403 9.98 13.05 4.74
C LEU A 403 8.65 12.29 4.84
N LEU A 404 8.25 11.91 6.05
CA LEU A 404 6.89 11.43 6.29
C LEU A 404 5.90 12.56 5.96
N CYS A 405 4.97 12.29 5.03
CA CYS A 405 3.89 13.22 4.73
C CYS A 405 2.77 13.06 5.77
N ILE A 406 2.55 14.10 6.57
CA ILE A 406 1.44 14.20 7.51
C ILE A 406 0.45 15.22 6.97
N GLN A 407 -0.83 14.91 7.09
CA GLN A 407 -1.92 15.77 6.66
C GLN A 407 -3.00 15.83 7.73
N ILE A 408 -3.52 17.03 7.99
CA ILE A 408 -4.54 17.28 9.01
C ILE A 408 -5.71 18.03 8.37
N HIS A 409 -6.92 17.57 8.64
CA HIS A 409 -8.18 18.17 8.20
C HIS A 409 -8.98 18.64 9.42
N LEU A 410 -9.07 19.96 9.61
CA LEU A 410 -9.75 20.59 10.75
C LEU A 410 -11.11 21.14 10.32
N ALA A 411 -12.13 20.90 11.14
CA ALA A 411 -13.48 21.41 10.94
C ALA A 411 -13.73 22.66 11.80
N GLY A 412 -14.54 23.59 11.30
CA GLY A 412 -14.95 24.80 12.01
C GLY A 412 -14.02 26.00 11.81
N PRO A 413 -14.41 27.16 12.37
CA PRO A 413 -13.81 28.45 12.03
C PRO A 413 -12.31 28.53 12.37
N SER A 414 -11.60 29.37 11.60
CA SER A 414 -10.15 29.56 11.69
C SER A 414 -9.66 29.89 13.10
N THR A 415 -10.43 30.62 13.92
CA THR A 415 -10.02 31.00 15.27
C THR A 415 -9.91 29.82 16.25
N THR A 416 -10.86 28.87 16.21
CA THR A 416 -10.82 27.67 17.06
C THR A 416 -9.86 26.63 16.52
N THR A 417 -9.74 26.53 15.19
CA THR A 417 -8.84 25.55 14.55
C THR A 417 -7.38 26.02 14.55
N SER A 418 -7.12 27.33 14.50
CA SER A 418 -5.77 27.87 14.66
C SER A 418 -5.18 27.55 16.02
N SER A 419 -5.91 27.56 17.13
CA SER A 419 -5.31 27.19 18.43
C SER A 419 -4.91 25.71 18.49
N ILE A 420 -5.69 24.81 17.89
CA ILE A 420 -5.36 23.38 17.78
C ILE A 420 -4.18 23.18 16.83
N ALA A 421 -4.24 23.81 15.65
CA ALA A 421 -3.14 23.80 14.68
C ALA A 421 -1.86 24.38 15.29
N ASP A 422 -1.92 25.53 15.96
CA ASP A 422 -0.79 26.19 16.61
C ASP A 422 -0.24 25.37 17.79
N ASN A 423 -1.05 24.65 18.56
CA ASN A 423 -0.53 23.76 19.60
C ASN A 423 0.20 22.53 19.00
N LEU A 424 -0.30 22.00 17.88
CA LEU A 424 0.33 20.89 17.15
C LEU A 424 1.55 21.35 16.33
N LEU A 425 1.52 22.57 15.78
CA LEU A 425 2.53 23.13 14.87
C LEU A 425 3.60 23.97 15.58
N ASN A 426 3.28 24.80 16.57
CA ASN A 426 4.29 25.64 17.24
C ASN A 426 5.12 24.84 18.25
N ASN A 427 4.65 23.70 18.75
CA ASN A 427 5.52 22.71 19.39
C ASN A 427 6.63 22.23 18.43
N THR A 428 6.40 22.25 17.10
CA THR A 428 7.43 21.84 16.13
C THR A 428 8.62 22.79 16.01
N ASN A 429 8.51 24.05 16.47
CA ASN A 429 9.69 24.92 16.63
C ASN A 429 10.68 24.37 17.67
N ASN A 430 10.24 23.47 18.56
CA ASN A 430 11.08 22.70 19.47
C ASN A 430 11.40 21.27 18.97
N HIS A 431 11.07 20.91 17.72
CA HIS A 431 11.26 19.55 17.17
C HIS A 431 12.22 19.45 15.95
N PRO A 432 13.43 20.05 15.97
CA PRO A 432 14.37 20.04 14.83
C PRO A 432 14.97 18.67 14.47
N ARG A 433 14.42 17.55 14.99
CA ARG A 433 14.99 16.20 14.86
C ARG A 433 14.15 15.20 14.04
N LYS A 434 12.83 15.41 13.87
CA LYS A 434 11.93 14.45 13.20
C LYS A 434 11.72 14.80 11.72
N ARG A 435 12.03 13.87 10.82
CA ARG A 435 11.95 14.03 9.35
C ARG A 435 10.52 13.86 8.82
N HIS A 436 9.70 14.89 8.97
CA HIS A 436 8.32 14.91 8.49
C HIS A 436 7.96 16.28 7.89
N ARG A 437 6.82 16.32 7.19
CA ARG A 437 6.21 17.55 6.66
C ARG A 437 4.71 17.48 6.93
N CYS A 438 4.18 18.45 7.68
CA CYS A 438 2.76 18.50 8.00
C CYS A 438 2.03 19.56 7.17
N HIS A 439 0.90 19.16 6.59
CA HIS A 439 -0.04 20.02 5.87
C HIS A 439 -1.38 20.09 6.60
N VAL A 440 -1.79 21.27 7.05
CA VAL A 440 -3.04 21.50 7.76
C VAL A 440 -4.03 22.22 6.85
N PHE A 441 -5.25 21.72 6.77
CA PHE A 441 -6.35 22.26 5.97
C PHE A 441 -7.57 22.49 6.84
N THR A 442 -8.13 23.70 6.79
CA THR A 442 -9.29 24.09 7.61
C THR A 442 -10.53 24.26 6.75
N TYR A 443 -11.66 23.71 7.21
CA TYR A 443 -12.97 23.78 6.56
C TYR A 443 -13.93 24.59 7.46
N PRO A 444 -13.99 25.92 7.31
CA PRO A 444 -14.68 26.80 8.26
C PRO A 444 -16.20 26.62 8.30
N GLU A 445 -16.78 26.16 7.18
CA GLU A 445 -18.22 25.94 7.02
C GLU A 445 -18.71 24.62 7.64
N SER A 446 -17.79 23.70 7.97
CA SER A 446 -18.09 22.30 8.28
C SER A 446 -17.91 21.98 9.77
N SER A 447 -18.68 21.03 10.27
CA SER A 447 -18.54 20.47 11.63
C SER A 447 -17.67 19.21 11.66
N PRO A 448 -17.15 18.76 12.82
CA PRO A 448 -16.48 17.45 12.93
C PRO A 448 -17.35 16.32 12.36
N ARG A 449 -16.71 15.28 11.81
CA ARG A 449 -17.35 14.20 11.03
C ARG A 449 -17.99 14.63 9.69
N PHE A 450 -17.56 15.76 9.12
CA PHE A 450 -18.02 16.18 7.79
C PHE A 450 -17.61 15.26 6.64
N ALA A 451 -16.56 14.45 6.83
CA ALA A 451 -15.99 13.58 5.80
C ALA A 451 -16.70 12.22 5.67
N GLU A 452 -17.57 11.87 6.62
CA GLU A 452 -18.26 10.58 6.73
C GLU A 452 -19.68 10.67 6.12
N PRO A 453 -19.98 10.02 4.96
CA PRO A 453 -21.31 10.04 4.35
C PRO A 453 -22.46 9.59 5.26
N SER A 454 -22.20 8.66 6.17
CA SER A 454 -23.13 8.18 7.20
C SER A 454 -23.43 9.18 8.33
N SER A 455 -22.68 10.28 8.44
CA SER A 455 -22.80 11.28 9.51
C SER A 455 -23.86 12.34 9.19
N SER A 456 -24.60 12.78 10.21
CA SER A 456 -25.50 13.95 10.10
C SER A 456 -24.77 15.26 9.77
N ASN A 457 -23.46 15.31 10.02
CA ASN A 457 -22.61 16.47 9.76
C ASN A 457 -21.97 16.44 8.36
N TYR A 458 -22.30 15.44 7.52
CA TYR A 458 -21.68 15.24 6.21
C TYR A 458 -21.78 16.49 5.31
N ASP A 459 -20.64 17.09 4.99
CA ASP A 459 -20.52 18.16 4.01
C ASP A 459 -19.89 17.59 2.74
N LYS A 460 -20.73 17.33 1.74
CA LYS A 460 -20.32 16.75 0.45
C LYS A 460 -19.26 17.59 -0.29
N LEU A 461 -19.19 18.91 -0.08
CA LEU A 461 -18.22 19.79 -0.74
C LEU A 461 -16.86 19.68 -0.04
N SER A 462 -16.84 19.87 1.28
CA SER A 462 -15.61 19.79 2.07
C SER A 462 -15.06 18.37 2.13
N ALA A 463 -15.91 17.35 2.18
CA ALA A 463 -15.52 15.94 2.08
C ALA A 463 -14.84 15.62 0.73
N ARG A 464 -15.37 16.13 -0.39
CA ARG A 464 -14.73 15.98 -1.71
C ARG A 464 -13.37 16.65 -1.77
N LEU A 465 -13.24 17.85 -1.21
CA LEU A 465 -11.98 18.59 -1.21
C LEU A 465 -10.94 17.92 -0.30
N ALA A 466 -11.35 17.45 0.89
CA ALA A 466 -10.51 16.68 1.78
C ALA A 466 -10.09 15.34 1.17
N TRP A 467 -10.99 14.64 0.46
CA TRP A 467 -10.67 13.42 -0.26
C TRP A 467 -9.55 13.61 -1.29
N SER A 468 -9.68 14.58 -2.21
CA SER A 468 -8.65 14.81 -3.23
C SER A 468 -7.27 15.06 -2.59
N ARG A 469 -7.26 15.85 -1.52
CA ARG A 469 -6.05 16.17 -0.73
C ARG A 469 -5.48 14.95 0.00
N ALA A 470 -6.32 14.08 0.56
CA ALA A 470 -5.92 12.83 1.23
C ALA A 470 -5.34 11.82 0.24
N LEU A 471 -6.03 11.63 -0.89
CA LEU A 471 -5.61 10.72 -1.95
C LEU A 471 -4.23 11.10 -2.50
N GLU A 472 -3.94 12.39 -2.65
CA GLU A 472 -2.61 12.87 -3.06
C GLU A 472 -1.52 12.47 -2.06
N THR A 473 -1.72 12.76 -0.77
CA THR A 473 -0.77 12.44 0.31
C THR A 473 -0.48 10.94 0.36
N LEU A 474 -1.53 10.11 0.28
CA LEU A 474 -1.40 8.65 0.28
C LEU A 474 -0.68 8.14 -0.97
N LYS A 475 -1.10 8.56 -2.17
CA LYS A 475 -0.45 8.18 -3.44
C LYS A 475 1.05 8.56 -3.41
N ARG A 476 1.40 9.78 -2.97
CA ARG A 476 2.79 10.23 -2.81
C ARG A 476 3.59 9.40 -1.80
N GLY A 477 3.02 9.01 -0.66
CA GLY A 477 3.67 8.13 0.32
C GLY A 477 4.08 6.76 -0.26
N PHE A 478 3.25 6.19 -1.14
CA PHE A 478 3.55 4.98 -1.90
C PHE A 478 4.42 5.22 -3.16
N GLY A 479 4.90 6.44 -3.38
CA GLY A 479 5.83 6.79 -4.46
C GLY A 479 5.18 7.06 -5.82
N TRP A 480 3.88 7.34 -5.89
CA TRP A 480 3.27 7.93 -7.09
C TRP A 480 3.84 9.34 -7.33
N PRO A 481 4.08 9.78 -8.59
CA PRO A 481 3.78 9.08 -9.85
C PRO A 481 4.87 8.10 -10.33
N ALA A 482 5.97 7.92 -9.61
CA ALA A 482 7.08 7.08 -10.05
C ALA A 482 6.81 5.55 -9.98
N THR A 483 5.80 5.11 -9.21
CA THR A 483 5.43 3.69 -9.09
C THR A 483 4.21 3.32 -9.94
N LYS A 484 4.28 2.16 -10.63
CA LYS A 484 3.17 1.61 -11.43
C LYS A 484 1.93 1.40 -10.56
N TRP A 485 0.85 2.14 -10.83
CA TRP A 485 -0.41 2.05 -10.11
C TRP A 485 -1.37 1.05 -10.79
N ARG A 486 -2.30 0.44 -10.03
CA ARG A 486 -3.31 -0.49 -10.60
C ARG A 486 -4.39 0.24 -11.38
N VAL A 487 -4.83 1.38 -10.84
CA VAL A 487 -5.78 2.29 -11.48
C VAL A 487 -5.07 3.07 -12.58
N PRO A 488 -5.64 3.22 -13.78
CA PRO A 488 -5.13 4.10 -14.83
C PRO A 488 -4.90 5.53 -14.33
N ASP A 489 -3.93 6.21 -14.93
CA ASP A 489 -3.74 7.64 -14.68
C ASP A 489 -4.91 8.47 -15.21
N VAL A 490 -5.24 9.57 -14.53
CA VAL A 490 -6.38 10.43 -14.88
C VAL A 490 -6.26 11.02 -16.29
N GLU A 491 -5.05 11.35 -16.75
CA GLU A 491 -4.84 11.85 -18.12
C GLU A 491 -5.13 10.76 -19.15
N SER A 492 -4.75 9.51 -18.88
CA SER A 492 -5.03 8.39 -19.80
C SER A 492 -6.54 8.14 -19.96
N VAL A 493 -7.31 8.25 -18.87
CA VAL A 493 -8.78 8.14 -18.90
C VAL A 493 -9.41 9.33 -19.62
N TRP A 494 -8.82 10.52 -19.49
CA TRP A 494 -9.35 11.75 -20.08
C TRP A 494 -9.07 11.88 -21.57
N GLU A 495 -7.88 11.49 -22.03
CA GLU A 495 -7.56 11.40 -23.46
C GLU A 495 -8.44 10.37 -24.18
N GLU A 496 -8.74 9.24 -23.53
CA GLU A 496 -9.70 8.26 -24.06
C GLU A 496 -11.13 8.84 -24.13
N TYR A 497 -11.55 9.61 -23.13
CA TYR A 497 -12.82 10.33 -23.15
C TYR A 497 -12.88 11.35 -24.32
N TRP A 498 -11.82 12.12 -24.51
CA TRP A 498 -11.66 13.04 -25.63
C TRP A 498 -11.62 12.33 -26.99
N ARG A 499 -11.01 11.15 -27.07
CA ARG A 499 -11.01 10.32 -28.28
C ARG A 499 -12.43 9.92 -28.67
N CYS A 500 -13.24 9.45 -27.71
CA CYS A 500 -14.64 9.09 -27.97
C CYS A 500 -15.53 10.31 -28.29
N LEU A 501 -15.25 11.50 -27.74
CA LEU A 501 -15.91 12.76 -28.13
C LEU A 501 -15.54 13.22 -29.56
N SER A 502 -14.27 13.07 -29.93
CA SER A 502 -13.68 13.66 -31.14
C SER A 502 -13.68 12.74 -32.34
N ALA A 503 -14.00 11.45 -32.16
CA ALA A 503 -14.02 10.45 -33.23
C ALA A 503 -15.05 10.80 -34.31
N SER A 504 -14.60 11.47 -35.37
CA SER A 504 -15.22 11.39 -36.68
C SER A 504 -15.08 9.97 -37.23
N GLY A 505 -16.11 9.46 -37.91
CA GLY A 505 -16.12 8.10 -38.46
C GLY A 505 -15.09 7.90 -39.58
N GLU A 506 -13.83 7.64 -39.22
CA GLU A 506 -12.80 7.17 -40.17
C GLU A 506 -13.02 5.69 -40.49
N GLY A 507 -14.13 5.43 -41.18
CA GLY A 507 -14.68 4.11 -41.49
C GLY A 507 -14.92 3.88 -42.97
N GLY A 508 -13.91 4.14 -43.82
CA GLY A 508 -13.88 3.66 -45.20
C GLY A 508 -14.38 4.65 -46.27
N GLY A 509 -13.45 5.12 -47.11
CA GLY A 509 -13.80 5.82 -48.34
C GLY A 509 -14.32 4.87 -49.42
N SER A 510 -15.64 4.80 -49.58
CA SER A 510 -16.27 4.61 -50.90
C SER A 510 -17.69 5.17 -50.88
N GLY A 511 -18.06 5.97 -51.87
CA GLY A 511 -19.31 6.74 -51.86
C GLY A 511 -20.57 5.87 -51.82
N GLY A 512 -21.27 5.91 -50.69
CA GLY A 512 -22.67 5.53 -50.52
C GLY A 512 -23.23 6.41 -49.40
N GLY A 513 -24.40 7.01 -49.60
CA GLY A 513 -24.99 7.87 -48.58
C GLY A 513 -25.35 7.06 -47.34
N SER A 514 -24.79 7.45 -46.19
CA SER A 514 -25.27 7.02 -44.87
C SER A 514 -26.77 7.32 -44.78
N SER A 515 -27.57 6.37 -44.29
CA SER A 515 -28.95 6.71 -43.95
C SER A 515 -28.96 7.45 -42.61
N GLU A 516 -29.95 8.31 -42.39
CA GLU A 516 -30.09 9.05 -41.11
C GLU A 516 -30.11 8.11 -39.89
N ARG A 517 -30.54 6.85 -40.08
CA ARG A 517 -30.55 5.81 -39.05
C ARG A 517 -29.14 5.30 -38.72
N ASP A 518 -28.30 5.09 -39.73
CA ASP A 518 -26.92 4.64 -39.52
C ASP A 518 -26.13 5.69 -38.71
N GLU A 519 -26.39 6.98 -38.95
CA GLU A 519 -25.79 8.09 -38.19
C GLU A 519 -26.37 8.24 -36.77
N GLU A 520 -27.64 7.90 -36.55
CA GLU A 520 -28.26 7.87 -35.21
C GLU A 520 -27.78 6.67 -34.37
N ASP A 521 -27.62 5.50 -35.00
CA ASP A 521 -27.07 4.30 -34.38
C ASP A 521 -25.58 4.49 -34.04
N GLU A 522 -24.78 5.10 -34.92
CA GLU A 522 -23.37 5.40 -34.63
C GLU A 522 -23.22 6.42 -33.47
N ARG A 523 -24.04 7.48 -33.44
CA ARG A 523 -24.10 8.42 -32.31
C ARG A 523 -24.49 7.72 -31.01
N SER A 524 -25.47 6.84 -31.05
CA SER A 524 -25.92 6.06 -29.89
C SER A 524 -24.82 5.11 -29.38
N HIS A 525 -24.04 4.53 -30.29
CA HIS A 525 -22.89 3.70 -29.93
C HIS A 525 -21.78 4.51 -29.22
N ARG A 526 -21.35 5.64 -29.80
CA ARG A 526 -20.34 6.53 -29.17
C ARG A 526 -20.82 7.07 -27.81
N ALA A 527 -22.09 7.41 -27.68
CA ALA A 527 -22.70 7.82 -26.41
C ALA A 527 -22.67 6.71 -25.35
N ALA A 528 -22.80 5.44 -25.76
CA ALA A 528 -22.66 4.29 -24.87
C ALA A 528 -21.19 4.04 -24.45
N GLU A 529 -20.23 4.21 -25.36
CA GLU A 529 -18.79 4.15 -25.03
C GLU A 529 -18.39 5.22 -24.00
N LEU A 530 -18.77 6.48 -24.23
CA LEU A 530 -18.52 7.59 -23.30
C LEU A 530 -19.09 7.30 -21.90
N VAL A 531 -20.33 6.81 -21.82
CA VAL A 531 -20.95 6.43 -20.55
C VAL A 531 -20.28 5.19 -19.92
N GLY A 532 -19.72 4.28 -20.72
CA GLY A 532 -18.89 3.16 -20.24
C GLY A 532 -17.62 3.60 -19.50
N LEU A 533 -17.00 4.70 -19.93
CA LEU A 533 -15.87 5.35 -19.26
C LEU A 533 -16.28 6.06 -17.96
N MET A 534 -17.57 6.34 -17.75
CA MET A 534 -18.07 7.00 -16.54
C MET A 534 -18.41 6.03 -15.41
N VAL A 535 -18.39 6.53 -14.16
CA VAL A 535 -18.90 5.82 -12.98
C VAL A 535 -20.38 5.43 -13.14
N GLY A 536 -20.83 4.37 -12.45
CA GLY A 536 -22.21 3.90 -12.51
C GLY A 536 -22.61 3.15 -13.80
N SER A 537 -21.74 3.07 -14.81
CA SER A 537 -21.88 2.06 -15.86
C SER A 537 -21.53 0.67 -15.31
N GLY A 538 -22.32 -0.35 -15.68
CA GLY A 538 -22.39 -1.66 -15.00
C GLY A 538 -21.12 -2.51 -14.97
N MET A 539 -20.04 -2.07 -15.60
CA MET A 539 -18.70 -2.58 -15.40
C MET A 539 -18.08 -1.85 -14.21
N GLY A 540 -18.21 -2.39 -13.00
CA GLY A 540 -17.46 -1.91 -11.83
C GLY A 540 -15.94 -1.98 -12.08
N VAL A 541 -15.13 -1.39 -11.20
CA VAL A 541 -13.67 -1.51 -11.31
C VAL A 541 -13.29 -2.97 -11.13
N GLN A 542 -12.92 -3.63 -12.23
CA GLN A 542 -12.48 -5.02 -12.22
C GLN A 542 -11.08 -5.09 -11.62
N LEU A 543 -11.01 -5.38 -10.32
CA LEU A 543 -9.79 -5.89 -9.72
C LEU A 543 -9.59 -7.33 -10.22
N GLU A 544 -8.51 -7.60 -10.96
CA GLU A 544 -8.08 -8.98 -11.19
C GLU A 544 -7.79 -9.63 -9.84
N SER A 545 -8.45 -10.76 -9.54
CA SER A 545 -8.34 -11.40 -8.23
C SER A 545 -6.93 -11.96 -8.02
N VAL A 546 -6.23 -11.49 -7.00
CA VAL A 546 -5.06 -12.19 -6.47
C VAL A 546 -5.56 -13.39 -5.68
N HIS A 547 -5.40 -14.60 -6.21
CA HIS A 547 -5.92 -15.82 -5.59
C HIS A 547 -5.20 -16.19 -4.27
N SER A 548 -5.74 -15.72 -3.15
CA SER A 548 -5.48 -16.28 -1.82
C SER A 548 -6.29 -17.57 -1.63
N SER A 549 -5.66 -18.74 -1.81
CA SER A 549 -6.33 -20.03 -1.65
C SER A 549 -6.32 -20.53 -0.20
N SER A 550 -7.31 -20.14 0.62
CA SER A 550 -7.60 -20.76 1.91
C SER A 550 -8.97 -21.47 1.87
N GLY A 551 -8.95 -22.80 2.04
CA GLY A 551 -10.17 -23.60 2.12
C GLY A 551 -10.60 -23.80 3.57
N SER A 552 -11.90 -23.66 3.85
CA SER A 552 -12.48 -23.81 5.18
C SER A 552 -13.23 -25.14 5.36
N SER A 553 -13.43 -25.51 6.63
CA SER A 553 -14.51 -26.39 7.12
C SER A 553 -14.70 -26.05 8.61
N SER A 554 -15.89 -25.88 9.16
CA SER A 554 -17.13 -26.64 8.91
C SER A 554 -18.43 -25.81 8.88
N SER A 555 -19.38 -26.24 8.04
CA SER A 555 -20.75 -25.72 7.83
C SER A 555 -21.78 -26.41 8.77
N PRO A 556 -23.14 -26.45 8.57
CA PRO A 556 -24.05 -26.10 7.44
C PRO A 556 -25.21 -25.13 7.85
N ILE A 557 -26.34 -24.87 7.15
CA ILE A 557 -27.02 -25.34 5.91
C ILE A 557 -27.71 -24.06 5.30
N TYR A 558 -27.70 -23.74 4.00
CA TYR A 558 -28.65 -24.23 2.96
C TYR A 558 -28.26 -23.77 1.53
N THR A 559 -28.85 -24.46 0.55
CA THR A 559 -28.51 -24.58 -0.88
C THR A 559 -28.76 -23.36 -1.79
N ARG A 560 -27.87 -23.14 -2.78
CA ARG A 560 -28.14 -23.14 -4.26
C ARG A 560 -27.74 -21.88 -5.04
N GLY A 561 -26.74 -22.01 -5.93
CA GLY A 561 -26.42 -21.04 -6.99
C GLY A 561 -24.90 -21.01 -7.27
N ALA A 562 -24.49 -21.10 -8.54
CA ALA A 562 -23.07 -21.11 -8.93
C ALA A 562 -22.69 -19.82 -9.66
N GLY A 563 -21.58 -19.21 -9.25
CA GLY A 563 -20.94 -18.09 -9.93
C GLY A 563 -19.51 -17.92 -9.40
N THR A 564 -18.56 -17.63 -10.28
CA THR A 564 -17.22 -17.19 -9.89
C THR A 564 -17.29 -15.72 -9.47
N GLU A 565 -17.26 -15.46 -8.18
CA GLU A 565 -17.26 -14.09 -7.65
C GLU A 565 -15.90 -13.42 -7.92
N THR A 566 -15.84 -12.66 -9.00
CA THR A 566 -14.96 -11.49 -9.05
C THR A 566 -15.47 -10.48 -8.02
N GLU A 567 -14.65 -10.12 -7.03
CA GLU A 567 -14.96 -9.00 -6.12
C GLU A 567 -14.96 -7.67 -6.90
N THR A 568 -16.09 -7.36 -7.52
CA THR A 568 -16.32 -6.06 -8.14
C THR A 568 -16.59 -5.04 -7.05
N CYS A 569 -15.64 -4.15 -6.80
CA CYS A 569 -15.84 -3.05 -5.87
C CYS A 569 -16.86 -2.05 -6.46
N THR A 570 -18.09 -2.06 -5.95
CA THR A 570 -19.16 -1.14 -6.37
C THR A 570 -18.96 0.22 -5.71
N ILE A 571 -18.77 1.26 -6.53
CA ILE A 571 -18.58 2.63 -6.05
C ILE A 571 -19.93 3.34 -6.11
N GLU A 572 -20.43 3.79 -4.97
CA GLU A 572 -21.66 4.58 -4.86
C GLU A 572 -21.43 6.05 -5.26
N GLU A 573 -21.01 6.29 -6.50
CA GLU A 573 -20.94 7.63 -7.09
C GLU A 573 -21.75 7.69 -8.39
N SER A 574 -22.67 8.66 -8.47
CA SER A 574 -23.47 8.92 -9.67
C SER A 574 -22.66 9.75 -10.69
N PRO A 575 -22.69 9.40 -11.99
CA PRO A 575 -22.01 10.17 -13.02
C PRO A 575 -22.72 11.52 -13.22
N VAL A 576 -21.95 12.57 -13.52
CA VAL A 576 -22.50 13.90 -13.83
C VAL A 576 -21.82 14.49 -15.06
N VAL A 577 -22.61 14.92 -16.05
CA VAL A 577 -22.15 15.83 -17.10
C VAL A 577 -23.04 17.07 -17.02
N VAL A 578 -22.46 18.26 -16.90
CA VAL A 578 -23.25 19.50 -16.87
C VAL A 578 -22.53 20.66 -17.54
N CYS A 579 -23.22 21.29 -18.49
CA CYS A 579 -22.96 22.61 -19.01
C CYS A 579 -23.54 23.64 -18.04
N VAL A 580 -22.70 24.25 -17.20
CA VAL A 580 -23.18 25.08 -16.08
C VAL A 580 -23.99 26.30 -16.54
N PRO A 581 -23.62 27.04 -17.61
CA PRO A 581 -24.38 28.23 -18.02
C PRO A 581 -25.75 27.94 -18.67
N THR A 582 -26.00 26.71 -19.13
CA THR A 582 -27.26 26.31 -19.81
C THR A 582 -28.03 25.22 -19.06
N CYS A 583 -27.45 24.67 -17.98
CA CYS A 583 -27.91 23.46 -17.28
C CYS A 583 -28.07 22.22 -18.17
N ALA A 584 -27.54 22.21 -19.40
CA ALA A 584 -27.64 21.06 -20.31
C ALA A 584 -26.72 19.92 -19.84
N GLY A 585 -27.16 18.66 -19.91
CA GLY A 585 -26.37 17.52 -19.45
C GLY A 585 -27.20 16.36 -18.92
N GLY A 586 -26.65 15.62 -17.96
CA GLY A 586 -27.31 14.49 -17.30
C GLY A 586 -26.60 14.04 -16.01
N THR A 587 -27.32 13.34 -15.15
CA THR A 587 -26.85 12.85 -13.83
C THR A 587 -27.03 11.33 -13.64
N THR A 588 -27.44 10.65 -14.71
CA THR A 588 -27.61 9.19 -14.76
C THR A 588 -27.06 8.67 -16.08
N PRO A 589 -26.61 7.41 -16.17
CA PRO A 589 -26.14 6.82 -17.43
C PRO A 589 -27.11 7.07 -18.60
N SER A 590 -28.42 6.87 -18.39
CA SER A 590 -29.44 7.05 -19.42
C SER A 590 -29.72 8.51 -19.83
N THR A 591 -29.58 9.48 -18.91
CA THR A 591 -29.71 10.90 -19.26
C THR A 591 -28.45 11.42 -19.96
N ILE A 592 -27.28 10.94 -19.56
CA ILE A 592 -26.00 11.28 -20.18
C ILE A 592 -25.88 10.67 -21.58
N THR A 593 -26.31 9.43 -21.81
CA THR A 593 -26.41 8.85 -23.17
C THR A 593 -27.27 9.72 -24.07
N LYS A 594 -28.49 10.08 -23.64
CA LYS A 594 -29.38 10.97 -24.41
C LYS A 594 -28.77 12.34 -24.69
N PHE A 595 -28.05 12.91 -23.72
CA PHE A 595 -27.33 14.16 -23.91
C PHE A 595 -26.27 14.04 -25.01
N TYR A 596 -25.44 13.00 -24.99
CA TYR A 596 -24.41 12.78 -26.02
C TYR A 596 -24.99 12.48 -27.40
N THR A 597 -26.04 11.65 -27.50
CA THR A 597 -26.70 11.35 -28.78
C THR A 597 -27.31 12.59 -29.43
N ASN A 598 -27.99 13.45 -28.63
CA ASN A 598 -28.87 14.49 -29.18
C ASN A 598 -28.26 15.90 -29.22
N SER A 599 -27.25 16.19 -28.39
CA SER A 599 -26.73 17.57 -28.26
C SER A 599 -25.53 17.88 -29.15
N HIS A 600 -24.80 16.86 -29.63
CA HIS A 600 -23.49 17.04 -30.28
C HIS A 600 -22.48 17.81 -29.40
N PHE A 601 -22.47 17.59 -28.08
CA PHE A 601 -21.52 18.22 -27.15
C PHE A 601 -20.06 18.01 -27.57
N LEU A 602 -19.39 19.11 -27.96
CA LEU A 602 -17.99 19.18 -28.42
C LEU A 602 -17.60 18.25 -29.60
N SER A 603 -18.53 17.46 -30.14
CA SER A 603 -18.37 16.72 -31.40
C SER A 603 -18.15 17.69 -32.57
N PRO A 604 -17.38 17.33 -33.63
CA PRO A 604 -17.16 18.21 -34.78
C PRO A 604 -18.46 18.56 -35.55
N SER A 605 -19.08 19.71 -35.22
CA SER A 605 -20.32 20.24 -35.84
C SER A 605 -20.72 21.52 -35.08
N PRO A 606 -20.33 22.75 -35.51
CA PRO A 606 -20.47 23.29 -36.88
C PRO A 606 -19.37 23.01 -37.94
N SER A 607 -19.61 23.48 -39.17
CA SER A 607 -18.80 23.22 -40.38
C SER A 607 -17.34 23.71 -40.31
N ASN A 608 -17.05 24.71 -39.48
CA ASN A 608 -15.70 25.23 -39.22
C ASN A 608 -15.33 25.16 -37.73
N GLN A 609 -15.93 24.24 -36.97
CA GLN A 609 -15.63 24.08 -35.55
C GLN A 609 -14.16 23.70 -35.34
N ALA A 610 -13.46 24.49 -34.55
CA ALA A 610 -12.13 24.16 -34.05
C ALA A 610 -12.12 24.24 -32.52
N ILE A 611 -11.47 23.27 -31.89
CA ILE A 611 -11.21 23.21 -30.44
C ILE A 611 -9.69 23.17 -30.26
N ARG A 612 -9.16 24.03 -29.39
CA ARG A 612 -7.74 24.09 -29.06
C ARG A 612 -7.56 24.12 -27.55
N LEU A 613 -6.77 23.19 -27.02
CA LEU A 613 -6.29 23.23 -25.63
C LEU A 613 -5.36 24.44 -25.46
N LEU A 614 -5.67 25.28 -24.48
CA LEU A 614 -4.88 26.44 -24.06
C LEU A 614 -3.99 26.09 -22.86
N SER A 615 -4.59 25.50 -21.83
CA SER A 615 -3.90 25.04 -20.63
C SER A 615 -4.54 23.78 -20.06
N ARG A 616 -3.76 23.00 -19.31
CA ARG A 616 -4.22 21.83 -18.54
C ARG A 616 -3.61 21.87 -17.13
N THR A 617 -4.44 21.63 -16.12
CA THR A 617 -4.01 21.41 -14.73
C THR A 617 -4.46 20.02 -14.27
N THR A 618 -3.51 19.17 -13.92
CA THR A 618 -3.75 17.78 -13.50
C THR A 618 -3.51 17.60 -11.99
N GLY A 619 -4.41 16.87 -11.34
CA GLY A 619 -4.34 16.48 -9.92
C GLY A 619 -4.53 14.97 -9.71
N PRO A 620 -4.61 14.50 -8.46
CA PRO A 620 -4.66 13.07 -8.11
C PRO A 620 -5.96 12.35 -8.52
N ASP A 621 -7.02 13.12 -8.78
CA ASP A 621 -8.39 12.70 -9.09
C ASP A 621 -9.13 13.70 -10.02
N ARG A 622 -8.39 14.58 -10.72
CA ARG A 622 -9.00 15.73 -11.41
C ARG A 622 -8.15 16.27 -12.55
N ILE A 623 -8.81 16.77 -13.59
CA ILE A 623 -8.21 17.56 -14.66
C ILE A 623 -9.05 18.83 -14.86
N VAL A 624 -8.37 19.95 -15.12
CA VAL A 624 -8.98 21.20 -15.57
C VAL A 624 -8.36 21.55 -16.92
N ASP A 625 -9.15 21.53 -17.98
CA ASP A 625 -8.75 21.94 -19.34
C ASP A 625 -9.36 23.30 -19.66
N GLU A 626 -8.52 24.26 -20.03
CA GLU A 626 -8.94 25.53 -20.62
C GLU A 626 -8.84 25.42 -22.15
N LEU A 627 -9.93 25.73 -22.84
CA LEU A 627 -10.12 25.46 -24.26
C LEU A 627 -10.57 26.73 -24.98
N LEU A 628 -10.01 26.95 -26.17
CA LEU A 628 -10.59 27.86 -27.16
C LEU A 628 -11.46 27.04 -28.11
N LEU A 629 -12.77 27.31 -28.10
CA LEU A 629 -13.74 26.83 -29.07
C LEU A 629 -14.09 27.96 -30.03
N THR A 630 -13.95 27.73 -31.34
CA THR A 630 -14.33 28.68 -32.38
C THR A 630 -15.23 28.01 -33.42
N PHE A 631 -16.29 28.67 -33.85
CA PHE A 631 -17.22 28.16 -34.88
C PHE A 631 -18.06 29.29 -35.49
N THR A 632 -18.70 29.03 -36.62
CA THR A 632 -19.80 29.82 -37.16
C THR A 632 -21.12 29.17 -36.76
N HIS A 633 -22.07 29.95 -36.23
CA HIS A 633 -23.38 29.47 -35.79
C HIS A 633 -24.31 29.18 -36.99
N ASP A 634 -23.98 28.14 -37.76
CA ASP A 634 -24.65 27.69 -39.00
C ASP A 634 -25.81 26.70 -38.76
N ARG A 635 -25.90 26.13 -37.56
CA ARG A 635 -26.87 25.13 -37.10
C ARG A 635 -27.21 25.37 -35.63
N ALA A 636 -28.30 24.80 -35.14
CA ALA A 636 -28.64 24.84 -33.72
C ALA A 636 -27.60 24.06 -32.89
N ILE A 637 -27.19 24.59 -31.73
CA ILE A 637 -26.21 23.97 -30.84
C ILE A 637 -26.85 23.82 -29.43
N PRO A 638 -27.65 22.77 -29.16
CA PRO A 638 -28.55 22.73 -28.01
C PRO A 638 -27.87 22.84 -26.64
N TRP A 639 -26.61 22.41 -26.50
CA TRP A 639 -25.88 22.48 -25.23
C TRP A 639 -25.33 23.89 -24.91
N LEU A 640 -25.08 24.71 -25.93
CA LEU A 640 -24.45 26.04 -25.83
C LEU A 640 -25.47 27.17 -26.02
N LEU A 641 -26.35 27.02 -27.00
CA LEU A 641 -27.37 27.99 -27.44
C LEU A 641 -28.76 27.31 -27.51
N PRO A 642 -29.31 26.85 -26.36
CA PRO A 642 -30.59 26.15 -26.34
C PRO A 642 -31.72 27.01 -26.93
N ASN A 643 -32.48 26.41 -27.85
CA ASN A 643 -33.63 27.01 -28.55
C ASN A 643 -33.31 28.21 -29.46
N LEU A 644 -32.02 28.52 -29.72
CA LEU A 644 -31.66 29.58 -30.66
C LEU A 644 -31.47 29.03 -32.08
N PRO A 645 -32.12 29.61 -33.12
CA PRO A 645 -31.87 29.23 -34.50
C PRO A 645 -30.50 29.76 -34.99
N PRO A 646 -29.96 29.23 -36.09
CA PRO A 646 -28.68 29.69 -36.66
C PRO A 646 -28.66 31.20 -36.91
N THR A 647 -27.57 31.86 -36.48
CA THR A 647 -27.39 33.31 -36.67
C THR A 647 -26.34 33.66 -37.72
N GLY A 648 -25.57 32.67 -38.20
CA GLY A 648 -24.50 32.86 -39.19
C GLY A 648 -23.31 33.70 -38.68
N LYS A 649 -23.25 33.98 -37.38
CA LYS A 649 -22.15 34.73 -36.74
C LYS A 649 -20.99 33.81 -36.41
N GLU A 650 -19.78 34.31 -36.56
CA GLU A 650 -18.58 33.71 -35.96
C GLU A 650 -18.60 33.93 -34.44
N VAL A 651 -18.21 32.91 -33.69
CA VAL A 651 -18.20 32.89 -32.23
C VAL A 651 -16.87 32.31 -31.76
N LYS A 652 -16.25 32.98 -30.79
CA LYS A 652 -15.14 32.47 -29.98
C LYS A 652 -15.64 32.25 -28.55
N VAL A 653 -15.25 31.15 -27.92
CA VAL A 653 -15.60 30.81 -26.54
C VAL A 653 -14.34 30.33 -25.82
N ALA A 654 -13.99 31.00 -24.73
CA ALA A 654 -13.10 30.43 -23.71
C ALA A 654 -13.96 29.49 -22.83
N LEU A 655 -13.67 28.21 -22.88
CA LEU A 655 -14.44 27.15 -22.22
C LEU A 655 -13.53 26.37 -21.27
N VAL A 656 -13.97 26.20 -20.02
CA VAL A 656 -13.23 25.44 -19.00
C VAL A 656 -13.96 24.13 -18.72
N LEU A 657 -13.31 22.99 -18.97
CA LEU A 657 -13.78 21.67 -18.56
C LEU A 657 -13.11 21.27 -17.25
N VAL A 658 -13.92 20.96 -16.24
CA VAL A 658 -13.45 20.36 -14.97
C VAL A 658 -13.91 18.91 -14.92
N ALA A 659 -12.98 17.99 -15.17
CA ALA A 659 -13.19 16.56 -15.06
C ALA A 659 -12.75 16.06 -13.67
N SER A 660 -13.62 15.33 -12.96
CA SER A 660 -13.29 14.59 -11.73
C SER A 660 -13.31 13.09 -12.02
N PHE A 661 -12.41 12.34 -11.40
CA PHE A 661 -12.23 10.91 -11.58
C PHE A 661 -12.40 10.18 -10.25
N THR A 662 -12.90 8.94 -10.30
CA THR A 662 -12.91 8.03 -9.16
C THR A 662 -12.52 6.65 -9.70
N ALA A 663 -11.43 6.09 -9.17
CA ALA A 663 -10.93 4.74 -9.47
C ALA A 663 -10.83 4.42 -10.98
N GLY A 664 -10.26 5.34 -11.77
CA GLY A 664 -9.99 5.12 -13.19
C GLY A 664 -11.20 5.31 -14.10
N LYS A 665 -12.30 5.85 -13.58
CA LYS A 665 -13.48 6.25 -14.34
C LYS A 665 -13.76 7.74 -14.18
N VAL A 666 -14.37 8.34 -15.21
CA VAL A 666 -14.87 9.72 -15.15
C VAL A 666 -16.07 9.78 -14.21
N ALA A 667 -15.91 10.46 -13.08
CA ALA A 667 -17.00 10.69 -12.14
C ALA A 667 -17.88 11.87 -12.59
N ARG A 668 -17.26 13.00 -12.94
CA ARG A 668 -18.00 14.24 -13.26
C ARG A 668 -17.28 15.06 -14.33
N VAL A 669 -18.03 15.70 -15.21
CA VAL A 669 -17.56 16.70 -16.17
C VAL A 669 -18.43 17.95 -16.03
N HIS A 670 -17.82 19.07 -15.62
CA HIS A 670 -18.49 20.36 -15.61
C HIS A 670 -17.88 21.25 -16.71
N ALA A 671 -18.71 21.83 -17.57
CA ALA A 671 -18.30 22.82 -18.56
C ALA A 671 -18.74 24.22 -18.13
N TYR A 672 -17.79 25.16 -18.10
CA TYR A 672 -17.99 26.57 -17.76
C TYR A 672 -17.56 27.46 -18.93
N TRP A 673 -18.29 28.55 -19.15
CA TRP A 673 -17.94 29.63 -20.08
C TRP A 673 -18.81 30.86 -19.73
N ASP A 674 -18.50 32.03 -20.30
CA ASP A 674 -19.39 33.19 -20.18
C ASP A 674 -20.49 33.19 -21.25
N GLN A 675 -21.72 32.84 -20.85
CA GLN A 675 -22.87 32.84 -21.75
C GLN A 675 -23.27 34.25 -22.21
N ALA A 676 -23.00 35.31 -21.44
CA ALA A 676 -23.30 36.67 -21.88
C ALA A 676 -22.43 37.06 -23.09
N SER A 677 -21.12 36.78 -23.02
CA SER A 677 -20.20 36.98 -24.15
C SER A 677 -20.58 36.17 -25.39
N VAL A 678 -21.09 34.94 -25.23
CA VAL A 678 -21.62 34.15 -26.36
C VAL A 678 -22.87 34.83 -26.96
N LEU A 679 -23.83 35.24 -26.12
CA LEU A 679 -25.08 35.88 -26.56
C LEU A 679 -24.88 37.25 -27.23
N VAL A 680 -23.85 38.00 -26.83
CA VAL A 680 -23.42 39.24 -27.52
C VAL A 680 -22.86 38.91 -28.91
N GLN A 681 -21.98 37.91 -29.03
CA GLN A 681 -21.37 37.52 -30.31
C GLN A 681 -22.40 37.03 -31.33
N VAL A 682 -23.41 36.25 -30.90
CA VAL A 682 -24.50 35.83 -31.80
C VAL A 682 -25.54 36.93 -32.07
N GLY A 683 -25.43 38.10 -31.42
CA GLY A 683 -26.28 39.28 -31.67
C GLY A 683 -27.64 39.27 -30.99
N VAL A 684 -27.82 38.46 -29.93
CA VAL A 684 -29.09 38.32 -29.19
C VAL A 684 -29.12 39.22 -27.96
N LEU A 685 -27.98 39.44 -27.31
CA LEU A 685 -27.85 40.34 -26.15
C LEU A 685 -27.26 41.69 -26.57
N ASN A 686 -28.00 42.78 -26.35
CA ASN A 686 -27.43 44.12 -26.47
C ASN A 686 -26.58 44.45 -25.23
N ARG A 687 -25.34 44.90 -25.44
CA ARG A 687 -24.37 45.26 -24.40
C ARG A 687 -24.40 46.72 -23.95
N ASP A 688 -25.11 47.62 -24.63
CA ASP A 688 -25.00 49.09 -24.44
C ASP A 688 -25.15 49.56 -22.98
N HIS A 689 -25.86 48.81 -22.14
CA HIS A 689 -26.12 49.12 -20.73
C HIS A 689 -25.77 47.96 -19.77
N LEU A 690 -24.96 46.99 -20.22
CA LEU A 690 -24.59 45.80 -19.45
C LEU A 690 -23.05 45.67 -19.35
N PRO A 691 -22.49 45.24 -18.21
CA PRO A 691 -21.06 45.02 -18.05
C PRO A 691 -20.65 43.67 -18.69
N VAL A 692 -20.83 43.55 -20.00
CA VAL A 692 -20.59 42.34 -20.80
C VAL A 692 -19.72 42.65 -22.01
N VAL A 693 -18.84 41.72 -22.36
CA VAL A 693 -17.93 41.83 -23.51
C VAL A 693 -18.38 40.91 -24.65
N GLY A 694 -17.78 41.03 -25.83
CA GLY A 694 -17.92 40.09 -26.94
C GLY A 694 -16.69 39.17 -27.05
N ALA A 695 -16.26 38.93 -28.29
CA ALA A 695 -15.07 38.12 -28.60
C ALA A 695 -13.78 38.67 -27.97
N GLU A 696 -13.72 39.98 -27.70
CA GLU A 696 -12.58 40.65 -27.07
C GLU A 696 -12.26 40.10 -25.67
N GLY A 697 -13.24 39.56 -24.94
CA GLY A 697 -13.00 38.88 -23.67
C GLY A 697 -12.23 37.57 -23.81
N VAL A 698 -12.43 36.86 -24.92
CA VAL A 698 -11.71 35.62 -25.25
C VAL A 698 -10.32 35.92 -25.78
N ASP A 699 -10.17 36.99 -26.56
CA ASP A 699 -8.86 37.41 -27.09
C ASP A 699 -7.87 37.75 -25.97
N MET A 700 -8.33 38.30 -24.83
CA MET A 700 -7.53 38.53 -23.61
C MET A 700 -7.09 37.24 -22.87
N VAL A 701 -7.70 36.09 -23.14
CA VAL A 701 -7.31 34.78 -22.57
C VAL A 701 -6.29 34.08 -23.48
N VAL A 702 -6.25 34.44 -24.76
CA VAL A 702 -5.40 33.82 -25.79
C VAL A 702 -4.10 34.61 -26.03
N SER A 703 -4.05 35.88 -25.58
CA SER A 703 -2.88 36.78 -25.65
C SER A 703 -1.83 36.52 -24.58
#